data_AF-A0A6N7L9S1-F1
#
_entry.id   AF-A0A6N7L9S1-F1
#
_cell.length_a   1.000
_cell.length_b   1.000
_cell.length_c   1.000
_cell.angle_alpha   90.00
_cell.angle_beta   90.00
_cell.angle_gamma   90.00
#
_symmetry.space_group_name_H-M   'P 1'
#
loop_
_entity.id
_entity.type
_entity.pdbx_description
1 polymer ?
#
loop_
_entity_poly.entity_id
_entity_poly.type
_entity_poly.pdbx_seq_one_letter_code
_entity_poly.pdbx_strand_id
1 'polypeptide(L)'
;MRLRTFRRDTITRPVFKWASRIMPPISETERDAIEAGTVWWDGELFTGDPDWRKLLAMPPAKLSAEEQDFMRGPVRELCAMVDDWKINWEQRDLPREVWDFLRGKKFFGMIIPKKYGGLGFSNTAHSEVVRTVSSCSVVAGVTVMVPNSLGPSELLMHFGTDEQRDYWLPRLADGREIPCFALTSPDAGSDAAAMTDTGVVEYGEWEGEKVLGVRLNFHKRYITLGPIATVAGIAFKMYDPENHLGRGKKLGITVALLPTSMPGVTHGERHIPQFTHFQNGPLYGKDVFLPLDLILGGEKQIGQGWKMLMTALAAGRGISLPAQSAAAAAICARSAGAYARVRTQFDVPIGMFEGIRKPLADIAANIYQIDAARRLTIAALDEGHRPSVISAIMKFHATERMRDSVGKAMDIHGGKAIIDGPRNYLASQYRSVPIGITVEGANILTRNLMIFGQGAVRSHPYMLKEILALSEQDGEKGLDTFDKMLWRHVGHAFATLWRAFIRGWSGGRIGPAPDGAAMPGYWKQLSRHAAAFALLADLSLLTLGGALKRKEMISARLGDILSELYLLGAVLKRFEAEGRHEEDRPIVDYLMRQGQGRIAAAFAGILDNLPSRWAAFLARLVAFPAGVSAPTPSDELTSAVAETLMKDSPQRDRLTPDIYLGEGHAEHPLKDLERALRHVIAVAPLEKKMRDMDVRDFEAARDKGLISEAEFAQLTEAKAAVDRVIAVDAFPMEEISPIATQHRRKKTTRDERSARSDATQ
;
A
#
# COMPACT_ATOMS: atom_id res chain seq x y z
N MET A 1 12.60 56.07 11.78
CA MET A 1 11.92 54.79 12.05
C MET A 1 12.42 53.76 11.03
N ARG A 2 13.11 52.69 11.42
CA ARG A 2 13.63 51.70 10.43
C ARG A 2 12.42 51.01 9.78
N LEU A 3 12.41 50.87 8.45
CA LEU A 3 11.31 50.23 7.68
C LEU A 3 10.87 48.88 8.27
N ARG A 4 11.81 48.10 8.80
CA ARG A 4 11.55 46.82 9.47
C ARG A 4 10.69 46.98 10.73
N THR A 5 10.97 47.98 11.57
CA THR A 5 10.22 48.24 12.80
C THR A 5 8.81 48.73 12.51
N PHE A 6 8.64 49.59 11.50
CA PHE A 6 7.32 50.02 11.04
C PHE A 6 6.49 48.84 10.48
N ARG A 7 7.08 48.02 9.61
CA ARG A 7 6.40 46.83 9.07
C ARG A 7 5.99 45.86 10.18
N ARG A 8 6.92 45.50 11.06
CA ARG A 8 6.67 44.54 12.14
C ARG A 8 5.59 45.04 13.10
N ASP A 9 5.72 46.29 13.56
CA ASP A 9 4.87 46.79 14.65
C ASP A 9 3.52 47.33 14.17
N THR A 10 3.42 47.83 12.93
CA THR A 10 2.19 48.41 12.38
C THR A 10 1.41 47.44 11.49
N ILE A 11 2.08 46.55 10.75
CA ILE A 11 1.42 45.64 9.78
C ILE A 11 1.37 44.21 10.31
N THR A 12 2.51 43.66 10.73
CA THR A 12 2.58 42.24 11.12
C THR A 12 1.95 42.00 12.49
N ARG A 13 2.13 42.90 13.46
CA ARG A 13 1.59 42.73 14.83
C ARG A 13 0.06 42.56 14.90
N PRO A 14 -0.76 43.32 14.15
CA PRO A 14 -2.19 43.03 14.03
C PRO A 14 -2.50 41.64 13.46
N VAL A 15 -1.80 41.23 12.41
CA VAL A 15 -1.97 39.91 11.76
C VAL A 15 -1.58 38.78 12.73
N PHE A 16 -0.46 38.93 13.46
CA PHE A 16 -0.03 38.00 14.49
C PHE A 16 -1.09 37.82 15.57
N LYS A 17 -1.63 38.92 16.13
CA LYS A 17 -2.69 38.86 17.15
C LYS A 17 -3.97 38.20 16.65
N TRP A 18 -4.35 38.44 15.40
CA TRP A 18 -5.50 37.81 14.77
C TRP A 18 -5.26 36.31 14.54
N ALA A 19 -4.09 35.95 13.98
CA ALA A 19 -3.71 34.57 13.70
C ALA A 19 -3.61 33.73 14.99
N SER A 20 -2.99 34.25 16.05
CA SER A 20 -2.90 33.56 17.36
C SER A 20 -4.27 33.32 18.01
N ARG A 21 -5.32 34.08 17.65
CA ARG A 21 -6.68 33.89 18.18
C ARG A 21 -7.48 32.84 17.40
N ILE A 22 -7.20 32.68 16.10
CA ILE A 22 -8.00 31.85 15.19
C ILE A 22 -7.36 30.50 14.94
N MET A 23 -6.03 30.42 14.98
CA MET A 23 -5.30 29.17 14.88
C MET A 23 -5.41 28.43 16.21
N PRO A 24 -6.01 27.23 16.23
CA PRO A 24 -6.02 26.41 17.44
C PRO A 24 -4.57 26.06 17.82
N PRO A 25 -4.25 25.94 19.12
CA PRO A 25 -2.94 25.46 19.55
C PRO A 25 -2.72 24.06 18.98
N ILE A 26 -1.53 23.79 18.41
CA ILE A 26 -1.15 22.44 18.00
C ILE A 26 -1.18 21.56 19.26
N SER A 27 -2.02 20.53 19.27
CA SER A 27 -2.04 19.55 20.36
C SER A 27 -0.71 18.81 20.45
N GLU A 28 -0.32 18.34 21.64
CA GLU A 28 0.93 17.59 21.83
C GLU A 28 1.01 16.37 20.89
N THR A 29 -0.11 15.66 20.73
CA THR A 29 -0.24 14.54 19.79
C THR A 29 -0.07 14.93 18.32
N GLU A 30 -0.54 16.12 17.92
CA GLU A 30 -0.32 16.63 16.56
C GLU A 30 1.13 17.06 16.35
N ARG A 31 1.77 17.63 17.37
CA ARG A 31 3.20 17.99 17.33
C ARG A 31 4.06 16.75 17.17
N ASP A 32 3.83 15.72 17.97
CA ASP A 32 4.58 14.46 17.87
C ASP A 32 4.46 13.81 16.49
N ALA A 33 3.25 13.81 15.91
CA ALA A 33 3.02 13.31 14.56
C ALA A 33 3.76 14.15 13.49
N ILE A 34 3.88 15.47 13.72
CA ILE A 34 4.64 16.41 12.88
C ILE A 34 6.16 16.29 13.11
N GLU A 35 6.63 15.77 14.23
CA GLU A 35 8.08 15.62 14.47
C GLU A 35 8.61 14.23 14.08
N ALA A 36 7.76 13.20 14.06
CA ALA A 36 8.15 11.81 13.78
C ALA A 36 8.62 11.52 12.33
N GLY A 37 8.42 12.43 11.38
CA GLY A 37 8.76 12.27 9.96
C GLY A 37 9.74 13.34 9.45
N THR A 38 10.18 13.23 8.20
CA THR A 38 11.00 14.22 7.51
C THR A 38 10.30 14.72 6.24
N VAL A 39 10.60 15.95 5.83
CA VAL A 39 10.29 16.43 4.47
C VAL A 39 11.49 16.11 3.58
N TRP A 40 11.26 15.38 2.51
CA TRP A 40 12.27 15.05 1.50
C TRP A 40 11.99 15.89 0.25
N TRP A 41 12.10 15.31 -0.94
CA TRP A 41 11.80 15.91 -2.23
C TRP A 41 10.31 16.25 -2.38
N ASP A 42 9.42 15.66 -1.58
CA ASP A 42 7.99 16.03 -1.57
C ASP A 42 7.76 17.51 -1.20
N GLY A 43 8.67 18.13 -0.45
CA GLY A 43 8.65 19.58 -0.19
C GLY A 43 8.82 20.43 -1.44
N GLU A 44 9.54 19.94 -2.46
CA GLU A 44 9.75 20.65 -3.73
C GLU A 44 8.42 20.87 -4.47
N LEU A 45 7.45 19.95 -4.34
CA LEU A 45 6.14 20.06 -4.97
C LEU A 45 5.32 21.25 -4.44
N PHE A 46 5.44 21.53 -3.14
CA PHE A 46 4.78 22.68 -2.50
C PHE A 46 5.44 24.01 -2.85
N THR A 47 6.63 24.02 -3.44
CA THR A 47 7.26 25.26 -3.89
C THR A 47 6.66 25.81 -5.19
N GLY A 48 5.87 25.01 -5.90
CA GLY A 48 5.40 25.31 -7.25
C GLY A 48 6.50 25.30 -8.31
N ASP A 49 7.73 24.94 -7.96
CA ASP A 49 8.88 24.87 -8.85
C ASP A 49 9.84 23.73 -8.49
N PRO A 50 9.38 22.48 -8.60
CA PRO A 50 10.15 21.35 -8.13
C PRO A 50 11.44 21.16 -8.92
N ASP A 51 12.57 20.97 -8.22
CA ASP A 51 13.82 20.57 -8.87
C ASP A 51 13.80 19.08 -9.22
N TRP A 52 13.42 18.78 -10.46
CA TRP A 52 13.38 17.42 -11.00
C TRP A 52 14.76 16.76 -11.11
N ARG A 53 15.86 17.54 -11.15
CA ARG A 53 17.21 16.96 -11.19
C ARG A 53 17.55 16.26 -9.88
N LYS A 54 17.08 16.80 -8.75
CA LYS A 54 17.22 16.13 -7.44
C LYS A 54 16.46 14.81 -7.43
N LEU A 55 15.26 14.77 -8.01
CA LEU A 55 14.49 13.54 -8.15
C LEU A 55 15.24 12.50 -8.98
N LEU A 56 15.78 12.88 -10.13
CA LEU A 56 16.55 11.98 -11.00
C LEU A 56 17.85 11.51 -10.34
N ALA A 57 18.55 12.40 -9.62
CA ALA A 57 19.80 12.10 -8.94
C ALA A 57 19.66 11.12 -7.76
N MET A 58 18.45 10.95 -7.20
CA MET A 58 18.20 9.98 -6.14
C MET A 58 18.64 8.56 -6.59
N PRO A 59 19.54 7.87 -5.88
CA PRO A 59 19.93 6.51 -6.22
C PRO A 59 18.72 5.57 -6.32
N PRO A 60 18.73 4.58 -7.23
CA PRO A 60 17.68 3.58 -7.27
C PRO A 60 17.81 2.60 -6.10
N ALA A 61 16.67 2.07 -5.65
CA ALA A 61 16.62 0.95 -4.71
C ALA A 61 17.35 -0.27 -5.30
N LYS A 62 18.29 -0.85 -4.54
CA LYS A 62 19.12 -1.99 -4.96
C LYS A 62 19.30 -2.98 -3.81
N LEU A 63 19.20 -4.26 -4.14
CA LEU A 63 19.55 -5.34 -3.22
C LEU A 63 21.08 -5.56 -3.22
N SER A 64 21.67 -5.72 -2.04
CA SER A 64 23.02 -6.23 -1.86
C SER A 64 23.14 -7.70 -2.32
N ALA A 65 24.37 -8.20 -2.46
CA ALA A 65 24.60 -9.58 -2.89
C ALA A 65 23.94 -10.61 -1.95
N GLU A 66 24.07 -10.41 -0.63
CA GLU A 66 23.45 -11.27 0.39
C GLU A 66 21.92 -11.26 0.32
N GLU A 67 21.33 -10.08 0.13
CA GLU A 67 19.88 -9.97 -0.02
C GLU A 67 19.40 -10.62 -1.33
N GLN A 68 20.16 -10.50 -2.42
CA GLN A 68 19.85 -11.21 -3.66
C GLN A 68 19.94 -12.74 -3.49
N ASP A 69 20.93 -13.24 -2.75
CA ASP A 69 21.03 -14.66 -2.42
C ASP A 69 19.85 -15.12 -1.57
N PHE A 70 19.40 -14.30 -0.62
CA PHE A 70 18.20 -14.56 0.16
C PHE A 70 16.94 -14.63 -0.71
N MET A 71 16.81 -13.70 -1.68
CA MET A 71 15.72 -13.69 -2.65
C MET A 71 15.74 -14.93 -3.56
N ARG A 72 16.92 -15.40 -4.00
CA ARG A 72 17.06 -16.56 -4.89
C ARG A 72 16.90 -17.90 -4.17
N GLY A 73 17.29 -17.98 -2.90
CA GLY A 73 17.20 -19.19 -2.09
C GLY A 73 15.98 -19.18 -1.17
N PRO A 74 16.12 -18.77 0.11
CA PRO A 74 15.06 -18.83 1.13
C PRO A 74 13.69 -18.32 0.69
N VAL A 75 13.60 -17.22 -0.05
CA VAL A 75 12.30 -16.67 -0.50
C VAL A 75 11.63 -17.59 -1.52
N ARG A 76 12.39 -18.10 -2.50
CA ARG A 76 11.85 -19.05 -3.50
C ARG A 76 11.47 -20.38 -2.87
N GLU A 77 12.27 -20.85 -1.92
CA GLU A 77 11.97 -22.06 -1.14
C GLU A 77 10.69 -21.89 -0.33
N LEU A 78 10.49 -20.76 0.37
CA LEU A 78 9.25 -20.44 1.06
C LEU A 78 8.04 -20.47 0.11
N CYS A 79 8.12 -19.81 -1.05
CA CYS A 79 7.02 -19.81 -2.01
C CYS A 79 6.68 -21.21 -2.52
N ALA A 80 7.68 -22.09 -2.70
CA ALA A 80 7.47 -23.48 -3.13
C ALA A 80 6.91 -24.39 -2.03
N MET A 81 6.98 -23.98 -0.75
CA MET A 81 6.38 -24.70 0.37
C MET A 81 4.90 -24.33 0.58
N VAL A 82 4.42 -23.27 -0.07
CA VAL A 82 3.12 -22.64 0.20
C VAL A 82 2.10 -23.02 -0.86
N ASP A 83 1.01 -23.64 -0.43
CA ASP A 83 -0.19 -23.90 -1.24
C ASP A 83 -1.35 -23.07 -0.67
N ASP A 84 -1.67 -21.96 -1.34
CA ASP A 84 -2.65 -20.99 -0.82
C ASP A 84 -4.07 -21.57 -0.71
N TRP A 85 -4.44 -22.52 -1.58
CA TRP A 85 -5.74 -23.20 -1.48
C TRP A 85 -5.80 -24.07 -0.23
N LYS A 86 -4.79 -24.91 0.00
CA LYS A 86 -4.73 -25.75 1.22
C LYS A 86 -4.72 -24.91 2.49
N ILE A 87 -3.95 -23.82 2.50
CA ILE A 87 -3.88 -22.91 3.64
C ILE A 87 -5.25 -22.32 3.98
N ASN A 88 -6.02 -21.86 2.99
CA ASN A 88 -7.28 -21.17 3.25
C ASN A 88 -8.49 -22.11 3.37
N TRP A 89 -8.52 -23.23 2.66
CA TRP A 89 -9.67 -24.13 2.63
C TRP A 89 -9.55 -25.29 3.62
N GLU A 90 -8.42 -26.00 3.60
CA GLU A 90 -8.23 -27.24 4.36
C GLU A 90 -7.67 -26.98 5.76
N GLN A 91 -6.55 -26.26 5.84
CA GLN A 91 -5.75 -26.12 7.05
C GLN A 91 -6.16 -24.92 7.90
N ARG A 92 -6.65 -23.84 7.26
CA ARG A 92 -7.02 -22.56 7.88
C ARG A 92 -5.87 -21.92 8.68
N ASP A 93 -4.63 -22.21 8.32
CA ASP A 93 -3.39 -21.70 8.91
C ASP A 93 -2.21 -22.04 7.99
N LEU A 94 -1.03 -21.46 8.25
CA LEU A 94 0.21 -21.96 7.66
C LEU A 94 0.57 -23.32 8.27
N PRO A 95 1.07 -24.29 7.46
CA PRO A 95 1.59 -25.55 7.96
C PRO A 95 2.72 -25.36 8.99
N ARG A 96 2.89 -26.33 9.89
CA ARG A 96 3.94 -26.30 10.91
C ARG A 96 5.34 -26.19 10.29
N GLU A 97 5.60 -26.93 9.22
CA GLU A 97 6.87 -26.88 8.50
C GLU A 97 7.15 -25.50 7.90
N VAL A 98 6.12 -24.76 7.47
CA VAL A 98 6.28 -23.38 6.99
C VAL A 98 6.60 -22.44 8.15
N TRP A 99 5.91 -22.56 9.28
CA TRP A 99 6.25 -21.81 10.49
C TRP A 99 7.69 -22.06 10.97
N ASP A 100 8.11 -23.32 10.99
CA ASP A 100 9.47 -23.72 11.38
C ASP A 100 10.51 -23.18 10.39
N PHE A 101 10.20 -23.18 9.09
CA PHE A 101 11.05 -22.61 8.05
C PHE A 101 11.22 -21.09 8.21
N LEU A 102 10.10 -20.36 8.44
CA LEU A 102 10.13 -18.91 8.66
C LEU A 102 11.02 -18.54 9.83
N ARG A 103 10.95 -19.29 10.94
CA ARG A 103 11.85 -19.14 12.10
C ARG A 103 13.30 -19.45 11.74
N GLY A 104 13.55 -20.64 11.18
CA GLY A 104 14.90 -21.13 10.88
C GLY A 104 15.66 -20.26 9.88
N LYS A 105 14.96 -19.64 8.92
CA LYS A 105 15.54 -18.70 7.93
C LYS A 105 15.42 -17.23 8.34
N LYS A 106 14.93 -16.94 9.55
CA LYS A 106 14.85 -15.59 10.15
C LYS A 106 13.98 -14.60 9.37
N PHE A 107 12.89 -15.07 8.77
CA PHE A 107 11.91 -14.20 8.12
C PHE A 107 11.25 -13.21 9.11
N PHE A 108 11.23 -13.49 10.42
CA PHE A 108 10.71 -12.55 11.43
C PHE A 108 11.73 -11.51 11.91
N GLY A 109 13.01 -11.67 11.52
CA GLY A 109 14.12 -10.83 11.95
C GLY A 109 14.86 -10.16 10.80
N MET A 110 14.18 -9.86 9.69
CA MET A 110 14.84 -9.30 8.50
C MET A 110 15.48 -7.94 8.81
N ILE A 111 14.74 -7.06 9.48
CA ILE A 111 15.20 -5.70 9.80
C ILE A 111 16.12 -5.65 11.04
N ILE A 112 16.14 -6.72 11.84
CA ILE A 112 16.89 -6.74 13.11
C ILE A 112 18.40 -6.78 12.79
N PRO A 113 19.22 -5.91 13.38
CA PRO A 113 20.67 -5.89 13.14
C PRO A 113 21.33 -7.23 13.42
N LYS A 114 22.36 -7.57 12.62
CA LYS A 114 23.12 -8.83 12.76
C LYS A 114 23.73 -9.02 14.15
N LYS A 115 24.10 -7.94 14.85
CA LYS A 115 24.60 -8.01 16.24
C LYS A 115 23.60 -8.62 17.23
N TYR A 116 22.31 -8.55 16.93
CA TYR A 116 21.24 -9.19 17.69
C TYR A 116 20.77 -10.49 17.01
N GLY A 117 21.54 -11.05 16.07
CA GLY A 117 21.21 -12.30 15.40
C GLY A 117 20.18 -12.19 14.26
N GLY A 118 19.71 -10.99 13.90
CA GLY A 118 18.86 -10.78 12.72
C GLY A 118 19.64 -10.76 11.40
N LEU A 119 18.96 -10.40 10.30
CA LEU A 119 19.56 -10.33 8.96
C LEU A 119 20.12 -8.95 8.62
N GLY A 120 19.60 -7.88 9.23
CA GLY A 120 20.03 -6.50 8.98
C GLY A 120 19.75 -6.03 7.54
N PHE A 121 18.65 -6.49 6.96
CA PHE A 121 18.23 -6.18 5.59
C PHE A 121 17.73 -4.75 5.45
N SER A 122 17.95 -4.20 4.25
CA SER A 122 17.47 -2.89 3.80
C SER A 122 15.95 -2.85 3.67
N ASN A 123 15.39 -1.64 3.54
CA ASN A 123 13.97 -1.49 3.21
C ASN A 123 13.67 -2.05 1.80
N THR A 124 14.65 -1.98 0.89
CA THR A 124 14.58 -2.64 -0.42
C THR A 124 14.35 -4.14 -0.28
N ALA A 125 15.18 -4.85 0.49
CA ALA A 125 15.01 -6.28 0.70
C ALA A 125 13.69 -6.63 1.41
N HIS A 126 13.32 -5.88 2.46
CA HIS A 126 12.02 -6.07 3.10
C HIS A 126 10.86 -5.95 2.08
N SER A 127 10.88 -4.94 1.22
CA SER A 127 9.84 -4.76 0.21
C SER A 127 9.79 -5.88 -0.84
N GLU A 128 10.94 -6.29 -1.38
CA GLU A 128 10.98 -7.34 -2.41
C GLU A 128 10.61 -8.72 -1.84
N VAL A 129 11.00 -9.04 -0.59
CA VAL A 129 10.57 -10.27 0.10
C VAL A 129 9.04 -10.27 0.25
N VAL A 130 8.46 -9.21 0.82
CA VAL A 130 7.00 -9.12 1.02
C VAL A 130 6.27 -9.20 -0.30
N ARG A 131 6.74 -8.50 -1.35
CA ARG A 131 6.14 -8.55 -2.69
C ARG A 131 6.14 -9.98 -3.24
N THR A 132 7.29 -10.65 -3.21
CA THR A 132 7.45 -11.99 -3.79
C THR A 132 6.56 -13.01 -3.05
N VAL A 133 6.62 -13.02 -1.72
CA VAL A 133 5.81 -13.94 -0.90
C VAL A 133 4.31 -13.65 -1.06
N SER A 134 3.91 -12.38 -1.08
CA SER A 134 2.50 -12.00 -1.26
C SER A 134 1.94 -12.34 -2.65
N SER A 135 2.80 -12.53 -3.65
CA SER A 135 2.39 -12.99 -4.98
C SER A 135 2.00 -14.48 -4.99
N CYS A 136 2.52 -15.25 -4.03
CA CYS A 136 2.19 -16.65 -3.80
C CYS A 136 0.98 -16.80 -2.85
N SER A 137 1.06 -16.19 -1.65
CA SER A 137 -0.01 -16.25 -0.66
C SER A 137 -0.08 -14.97 0.18
N VAL A 138 -1.29 -14.43 0.31
CA VAL A 138 -1.57 -13.29 1.19
C VAL A 138 -1.31 -13.67 2.65
N VAL A 139 -1.63 -14.89 3.05
CA VAL A 139 -1.46 -15.39 4.42
C VAL A 139 0.02 -15.42 4.81
N ALA A 140 0.86 -16.01 3.95
CA ALA A 140 2.31 -16.02 4.16
C ALA A 140 2.89 -14.59 4.12
N GLY A 141 2.45 -13.77 3.16
CA GLY A 141 2.89 -12.39 3.02
C GLY A 141 2.64 -11.56 4.29
N VAL A 142 1.42 -11.60 4.84
CA VAL A 142 1.07 -10.90 6.08
C VAL A 142 1.87 -11.41 7.28
N THR A 143 2.08 -12.73 7.36
CA THR A 143 2.82 -13.37 8.45
C THR A 143 4.30 -12.94 8.49
N VAL A 144 4.93 -12.80 7.32
CA VAL A 144 6.31 -12.28 7.20
C VAL A 144 6.36 -10.76 7.44
N MET A 145 5.36 -10.04 6.96
CA MET A 145 5.34 -8.58 6.92
C MET A 145 5.20 -7.92 8.30
N VAL A 146 4.33 -8.45 9.18
CA VAL A 146 3.99 -7.78 10.45
C VAL A 146 5.17 -7.70 11.42
N PRO A 147 5.94 -8.80 11.68
CA PRO A 147 7.11 -8.74 12.57
C PRO A 147 8.22 -7.77 12.11
N ASN A 148 8.25 -7.41 10.83
CA ASN A 148 9.27 -6.55 10.22
C ASN A 148 8.78 -5.11 9.95
N SER A 149 7.60 -4.72 10.42
CA SER A 149 7.06 -3.37 10.20
C SER A 149 6.55 -2.75 11.50
N LEU A 150 5.40 -3.23 11.98
CA LEU A 150 4.68 -2.66 13.11
C LEU A 150 5.01 -3.36 14.44
N GLY A 151 5.91 -4.34 14.40
CA GLY A 151 6.26 -5.16 15.54
C GLY A 151 7.09 -4.42 16.62
N PRO A 152 7.19 -4.99 17.82
CA PRO A 152 8.10 -4.57 18.88
C PRO A 152 9.55 -4.41 18.43
N SER A 153 10.01 -5.15 17.42
CA SER A 153 11.36 -5.07 16.85
C SER A 153 11.72 -3.65 16.40
N GLU A 154 10.87 -3.04 15.57
CA GLU A 154 11.05 -1.67 15.07
C GLU A 154 11.10 -0.67 16.23
N LEU A 155 10.16 -0.76 17.17
CA LEU A 155 10.11 0.14 18.33
C LEU A 155 11.31 -0.02 19.26
N LEU A 156 11.77 -1.25 19.50
CA LEU A 156 12.95 -1.55 20.31
C LEU A 156 14.23 -0.97 19.71
N MET A 157 14.36 -0.99 18.38
CA MET A 157 15.52 -0.40 17.70
C MET A 157 15.59 1.12 17.90
N HIS A 158 14.46 1.83 17.86
CA HIS A 158 14.44 3.29 18.00
C HIS A 158 14.38 3.77 19.45
N PHE A 159 13.69 3.04 20.32
CA PHE A 159 13.30 3.54 21.64
C PHE A 159 13.60 2.62 22.82
N GLY A 160 13.97 1.34 22.58
CA GLY A 160 14.26 0.40 23.66
C GLY A 160 15.47 0.82 24.51
N THR A 161 15.58 0.27 25.72
CA THR A 161 16.85 0.35 26.48
C THR A 161 17.87 -0.64 25.92
N ASP A 162 19.14 -0.57 26.34
CA ASP A 162 20.15 -1.56 25.94
C ASP A 162 19.76 -2.96 26.43
N GLU A 163 19.30 -3.08 27.67
CA GLU A 163 18.85 -4.33 28.28
C GLU A 163 17.65 -4.93 27.54
N GLN A 164 16.67 -4.10 27.18
CA GLN A 164 15.52 -4.54 26.40
C GLN A 164 15.93 -5.01 25.00
N ARG A 165 16.85 -4.30 24.34
CA ARG A 165 17.34 -4.71 23.01
C ARG A 165 18.10 -6.04 23.08
N ASP A 166 19.00 -6.18 24.05
CA ASP A 166 19.81 -7.38 24.24
C ASP A 166 18.95 -8.60 24.61
N TYR A 167 17.85 -8.39 25.33
CA TYR A 167 16.89 -9.45 25.65
C TYR A 167 15.95 -9.76 24.48
N TRP A 168 15.20 -8.78 23.97
CA TRP A 168 14.08 -9.05 23.07
C TRP A 168 14.52 -9.28 21.62
N LEU A 169 15.46 -8.50 21.08
CA LEU A 169 15.78 -8.54 19.65
C LEU A 169 16.32 -9.91 19.20
N PRO A 170 17.22 -10.59 19.93
CA PRO A 170 17.66 -11.94 19.55
C PRO A 170 16.54 -12.98 19.53
N ARG A 171 15.57 -12.88 20.44
CA ARG A 171 14.46 -13.83 20.53
C ARG A 171 13.38 -13.57 19.48
N LEU A 172 13.21 -12.31 19.09
CA LEU A 172 12.36 -11.92 17.95
C LEU A 172 13.00 -12.35 16.61
N ALA A 173 14.33 -12.26 16.50
CA ALA A 173 15.05 -12.57 15.26
C ALA A 173 14.97 -14.04 14.84
N ASP A 174 15.06 -14.96 15.80
CA ASP A 174 14.95 -16.41 15.56
C ASP A 174 13.53 -16.95 15.79
N GLY A 175 12.58 -16.07 16.15
CA GLY A 175 11.16 -16.40 16.31
C GLY A 175 10.84 -17.28 17.52
N ARG A 176 11.73 -17.34 18.53
CA ARG A 176 11.37 -17.80 19.88
C ARG A 176 10.24 -16.97 20.45
N GLU A 177 10.26 -15.67 20.17
CA GLU A 177 9.17 -14.75 20.46
C GLU A 177 8.42 -14.40 19.18
N ILE A 178 7.10 -14.59 19.18
CA ILE A 178 6.20 -14.18 18.11
C ILE A 178 5.55 -12.86 18.51
N PRO A 179 5.92 -11.74 17.85
CA PRO A 179 5.37 -10.45 18.22
C PRO A 179 3.97 -10.21 17.64
N CYS A 180 3.14 -9.49 18.38
CA CYS A 180 2.02 -8.74 17.81
C CYS A 180 2.03 -7.27 18.27
N PHE A 181 1.25 -6.44 17.57
CA PHE A 181 1.08 -5.03 17.90
C PHE A 181 -0.36 -4.72 18.30
N ALA A 182 -0.55 -4.36 19.57
CA ALA A 182 -1.84 -4.26 20.22
C ALA A 182 -2.25 -2.80 20.43
N LEU A 183 -2.68 -2.16 19.33
CA LEU A 183 -3.13 -0.77 19.33
C LEU A 183 -4.66 -0.64 19.38
N THR A 184 -5.35 -1.24 18.41
CA THR A 184 -6.79 -1.07 18.18
C THR A 184 -7.64 -1.68 19.27
N SER A 185 -8.65 -0.93 19.70
CA SER A 185 -9.63 -1.32 20.72
C SER A 185 -11.05 -1.27 20.10
N PRO A 186 -12.08 -1.87 20.74
CA PRO A 186 -13.45 -1.82 20.24
C PRO A 186 -13.94 -0.40 19.89
N ASP A 187 -13.61 0.56 20.75
CA ASP A 187 -14.05 1.96 20.66
C ASP A 187 -13.07 2.88 19.90
N ALA A 188 -11.87 2.40 19.56
CA ALA A 188 -10.80 3.21 18.97
C ALA A 188 -10.08 2.47 17.83
N GLY A 189 -10.31 2.94 16.60
CA GLY A 189 -9.64 2.48 15.38
C GLY A 189 -8.90 3.61 14.69
N SER A 190 -9.57 4.32 13.79
CA SER A 190 -9.03 5.50 13.08
C SER A 190 -8.57 6.60 14.03
N ASP A 191 -9.32 6.85 15.12
CA ASP A 191 -8.90 7.71 16.23
C ASP A 191 -8.21 6.89 17.31
N ALA A 192 -6.99 6.44 17.02
CA ALA A 192 -6.24 5.58 17.93
C ALA A 192 -5.91 6.26 19.27
N ALA A 193 -5.84 7.59 19.32
CA ALA A 193 -5.61 8.34 20.56
C ALA A 193 -6.80 8.27 21.53
N ALA A 194 -8.00 7.95 21.03
CA ALA A 194 -9.20 7.77 21.83
C ALA A 194 -9.28 6.42 22.58
N MET A 195 -8.25 5.56 22.51
CA MET A 195 -8.23 4.24 23.19
C MET A 195 -8.69 4.31 24.65
N THR A 196 -9.41 3.27 25.07
CA THR A 196 -10.01 3.16 26.41
C THR A 196 -9.23 2.25 27.35
N ASP A 197 -8.17 1.60 26.85
CA ASP A 197 -7.28 0.76 27.64
C ASP A 197 -6.48 1.61 28.64
N THR A 198 -6.38 1.11 29.87
CA THR A 198 -5.81 1.89 30.99
C THR A 198 -4.67 1.14 31.67
N GLY A 199 -3.73 1.92 32.18
CA GLY A 199 -2.70 1.46 33.10
C GLY A 199 -2.60 2.40 34.29
N VAL A 200 -2.73 1.86 35.50
CA VAL A 200 -2.62 2.63 36.75
C VAL A 200 -1.31 2.29 37.43
N VAL A 201 -0.48 3.30 37.70
CA VAL A 201 0.77 3.13 38.45
C VAL A 201 0.45 2.77 39.89
N GLU A 202 1.06 1.68 40.37
CA GLU A 202 0.91 1.20 41.73
C GLU A 202 2.08 0.27 42.11
N TYR A 203 2.21 -0.02 43.41
CA TYR A 203 3.11 -1.07 43.88
C TYR A 203 2.44 -2.45 43.81
N GLY A 204 3.18 -3.44 43.33
CA GLY A 204 2.76 -4.83 43.29
C GLY A 204 3.94 -5.77 43.52
N GLU A 205 3.66 -7.06 43.65
CA GLU A 205 4.68 -8.10 43.76
C GLU A 205 5.14 -8.53 42.36
N TRP A 206 6.45 -8.57 42.16
CA TRP A 206 7.10 -9.10 40.95
C TRP A 206 8.34 -9.88 41.37
N GLU A 207 8.42 -11.16 40.96
CA GLU A 207 9.53 -12.05 41.31
C GLU A 207 9.84 -12.13 42.82
N GLY A 208 8.81 -11.99 43.66
CA GLY A 208 8.92 -12.04 45.13
C GLY A 208 9.30 -10.71 45.79
N GLU A 209 9.52 -9.65 45.00
CA GLU A 209 9.85 -8.31 45.50
C GLU A 209 8.70 -7.33 45.26
N LYS A 210 8.52 -6.38 46.18
CA LYS A 210 7.55 -5.29 46.00
C LYS A 210 8.15 -4.21 45.12
N VAL A 211 7.68 -4.11 43.88
CA VAL A 211 8.17 -3.16 42.88
C VAL A 211 7.09 -2.18 42.44
N LEU A 212 7.51 -1.04 41.91
CA LEU A 212 6.60 -0.11 41.25
C LEU A 212 6.32 -0.64 39.83
N GLY A 213 5.05 -0.65 39.44
CA GLY A 213 4.60 -1.14 38.16
C GLY A 213 3.30 -0.47 37.73
N VAL A 214 2.62 -1.10 36.79
CA VAL A 214 1.37 -0.64 36.19
C VAL A 214 0.37 -1.78 36.18
N ARG A 215 -0.82 -1.56 36.75
CA ARG A 215 -1.95 -2.47 36.61
C ARG A 215 -2.73 -2.12 35.35
N LEU A 216 -2.75 -3.05 34.39
CA LEU A 216 -3.34 -2.88 33.07
C LEU A 216 -4.72 -3.55 32.97
N ASN A 217 -5.64 -2.84 32.34
CA ASN A 217 -6.94 -3.36 31.90
C ASN A 217 -7.15 -2.97 30.43
N PHE A 218 -7.33 -3.96 29.57
CA PHE A 218 -7.38 -3.75 28.12
C PHE A 218 -8.28 -4.75 27.40
N HIS A 219 -8.81 -4.32 26.26
CA HIS A 219 -9.52 -5.15 25.30
C HIS A 219 -9.14 -4.70 23.90
N LYS A 220 -8.33 -5.52 23.23
CA LYS A 220 -7.77 -5.25 21.92
C LYS A 220 -8.47 -6.10 20.86
N ARG A 221 -8.66 -5.53 19.68
CA ARG A 221 -9.42 -6.15 18.58
C ARG A 221 -8.63 -6.07 17.27
N TYR A 222 -8.79 -7.09 16.44
CA TYR A 222 -8.17 -7.21 15.12
C TYR A 222 -6.64 -7.28 15.15
N ILE A 223 -6.07 -7.92 16.16
CA ILE A 223 -4.63 -7.96 16.35
C ILE A 223 -4.04 -9.12 15.54
N THR A 224 -3.33 -8.78 14.47
CA THR A 224 -2.61 -9.75 13.65
C THR A 224 -1.51 -10.43 14.47
N LEU A 225 -1.37 -11.74 14.30
CA LEU A 225 -0.59 -12.68 15.12
C LEU A 225 -1.04 -12.82 16.58
N GLY A 226 -1.97 -11.99 17.06
CA GLY A 226 -2.45 -12.00 18.45
C GLY A 226 -2.80 -13.37 19.05
N PRO A 227 -3.50 -14.28 18.35
CA PRO A 227 -3.85 -15.59 18.88
C PRO A 227 -2.64 -16.45 19.28
N ILE A 228 -1.51 -16.28 18.59
CA ILE A 228 -0.30 -17.08 18.77
C ILE A 228 0.90 -16.25 19.28
N ALA A 229 0.67 -14.97 19.58
CA ALA A 229 1.72 -14.07 20.01
C ALA A 229 2.23 -14.49 21.40
N THR A 230 3.54 -14.38 21.59
CA THR A 230 4.21 -14.60 22.89
C THR A 230 4.54 -13.26 23.56
N VAL A 231 4.66 -12.19 22.77
CA VAL A 231 4.86 -10.82 23.26
C VAL A 231 4.02 -9.82 22.45
N ALA A 232 3.36 -8.91 23.16
CA ALA A 232 2.56 -7.84 22.58
C ALA A 232 3.22 -6.48 22.85
N GLY A 233 3.50 -5.71 21.80
CA GLY A 233 3.71 -4.26 21.92
C GLY A 233 2.36 -3.60 22.15
N ILE A 234 2.01 -3.32 23.40
CA ILE A 234 0.67 -2.85 23.78
C ILE A 234 0.68 -1.35 24.11
N ALA A 235 -0.25 -0.61 23.51
CA ALA A 235 -0.48 0.80 23.81
C ALA A 235 -1.68 0.99 24.74
N PHE A 236 -1.53 1.83 25.75
CA PHE A 236 -2.58 2.16 26.72
C PHE A 236 -2.43 3.59 27.27
N LYS A 237 -3.48 4.13 27.88
CA LYS A 237 -3.42 5.41 28.61
C LYS A 237 -2.95 5.18 30.04
N MET A 238 -1.84 5.80 30.40
CA MET A 238 -1.21 5.62 31.70
C MET A 238 -1.60 6.74 32.67
N TYR A 239 -1.93 6.34 33.89
CA TYR A 239 -2.36 7.20 34.99
C TYR A 239 -1.55 6.90 36.24
N ASP A 240 -1.27 7.93 37.03
CA ASP A 240 -0.56 7.82 38.31
C ASP A 240 -1.31 8.63 39.38
N PRO A 241 -2.43 8.09 39.91
CA PRO A 241 -3.31 8.82 40.82
C PRO A 241 -2.61 9.30 42.10
N GLU A 242 -1.67 8.49 42.60
CA GLU A 242 -0.87 8.75 43.80
C GLU A 242 0.42 9.52 43.50
N ASN A 243 0.70 9.79 42.22
CA ASN A 243 1.86 10.53 41.75
C ASN A 243 3.19 9.92 42.22
N HIS A 244 3.28 8.59 42.24
CA HIS A 244 4.49 7.85 42.61
C HIS A 244 5.71 8.24 41.77
N LEU A 245 5.50 8.63 40.51
CA LEU A 245 6.55 9.03 39.57
C LEU A 245 6.85 10.53 39.59
N GLY A 246 6.09 11.34 40.34
CA GLY A 246 6.29 12.80 40.40
C GLY A 246 5.96 13.55 39.09
N ARG A 247 5.25 12.92 38.14
CA ARG A 247 4.98 13.44 36.78
C ARG A 247 3.52 13.84 36.55
N GLY A 248 2.74 13.94 37.62
CA GLY A 248 1.31 14.26 37.58
C GLY A 248 0.43 13.03 37.35
N LYS A 249 -0.89 13.22 37.39
CA LYS A 249 -1.85 12.10 37.42
C LYS A 249 -2.14 11.46 36.07
N LYS A 250 -1.94 12.18 34.97
CA LYS A 250 -2.19 11.70 33.60
C LYS A 250 -0.88 11.74 32.85
N LEU A 251 -0.33 10.56 32.58
CA LEU A 251 1.02 10.46 32.01
C LEU A 251 1.00 10.37 30.48
N GLY A 252 -0.15 10.07 29.88
CA GLY A 252 -0.34 10.02 28.43
C GLY A 252 -0.33 8.59 27.88
N ILE A 253 -0.26 8.46 26.55
CA ILE A 253 -0.20 7.16 25.89
C ILE A 253 1.19 6.57 26.11
N THR A 254 1.26 5.33 26.58
CA THR A 254 2.51 4.61 26.82
C THR A 254 2.46 3.26 26.11
N VAL A 255 3.63 2.77 25.70
CA VAL A 255 3.77 1.45 25.08
C VAL A 255 4.58 0.55 26.02
N ALA A 256 4.11 -0.69 26.22
CA ALA A 256 4.81 -1.71 26.96
C ALA A 256 5.05 -2.96 26.11
N LEU A 257 6.06 -3.74 26.50
CA LEU A 257 6.32 -5.08 25.99
C LEU A 257 5.66 -6.07 26.96
N LEU A 258 4.49 -6.57 26.58
CA LEU A 258 3.68 -7.46 27.41
C LEU A 258 3.88 -8.92 26.98
N PRO A 259 4.57 -9.77 27.76
CA PRO A 259 4.52 -11.21 27.57
C PRO A 259 3.08 -11.70 27.70
N THR A 260 2.60 -12.47 26.73
CA THR A 260 1.20 -12.95 26.73
C THR A 260 0.93 -14.05 27.75
N SER A 261 2.00 -14.63 28.32
CA SER A 261 1.94 -15.60 29.42
C SER A 261 1.68 -14.97 30.80
N MET A 262 1.67 -13.64 30.91
CA MET A 262 1.42 -12.96 32.19
C MET A 262 0.03 -13.28 32.76
N PRO A 263 -0.09 -13.46 34.09
CA PRO A 263 -1.39 -13.64 34.73
C PRO A 263 -2.38 -12.51 34.40
N GLY A 264 -3.62 -12.87 34.10
CA GLY A 264 -4.68 -11.93 33.73
C GLY A 264 -4.76 -11.60 32.24
N VAL A 265 -3.80 -12.06 31.41
CA VAL A 265 -3.87 -11.98 29.94
C VAL A 265 -4.64 -13.17 29.38
N THR A 266 -5.47 -12.96 28.36
CA THR A 266 -6.18 -14.02 27.63
C THR A 266 -6.12 -13.76 26.12
N HIS A 267 -5.77 -14.77 25.35
CA HIS A 267 -5.69 -14.75 23.88
C HIS A 267 -5.96 -16.16 23.32
N GLY A 268 -5.95 -16.31 21.99
CA GLY A 268 -6.07 -17.61 21.30
C GLY A 268 -7.33 -17.74 20.45
N GLU A 269 -8.35 -16.93 20.71
CA GLU A 269 -9.51 -16.81 19.82
C GLU A 269 -9.11 -16.20 18.47
N ARG A 270 -9.72 -16.67 17.38
CA ARG A 270 -9.41 -16.22 16.02
C ARG A 270 -10.57 -15.49 15.37
N HIS A 271 -10.28 -14.33 14.79
CA HIS A 271 -11.11 -13.73 13.75
C HIS A 271 -10.82 -14.38 12.39
N ILE A 272 -11.76 -14.28 11.46
CA ILE A 272 -11.60 -14.70 10.06
C ILE A 272 -11.71 -13.45 9.15
N PRO A 273 -10.59 -12.79 8.80
CA PRO A 273 -10.59 -11.62 7.94
C PRO A 273 -10.95 -11.99 6.49
N GLN A 274 -12.22 -11.80 6.09
CA GLN A 274 -12.67 -12.02 4.70
C GLN A 274 -12.24 -13.40 4.13
N PHE A 275 -12.39 -14.47 4.92
CA PHE A 275 -11.92 -15.83 4.56
C PHE A 275 -10.42 -15.96 4.21
N THR A 276 -9.60 -15.01 4.66
CA THR A 276 -8.14 -15.08 4.58
C THR A 276 -7.61 -15.54 5.93
N HIS A 277 -6.96 -16.70 5.99
CA HIS A 277 -6.70 -17.40 7.25
C HIS A 277 -5.33 -17.12 7.89
N PHE A 278 -4.82 -15.89 7.80
CA PHE A 278 -3.69 -15.49 8.66
C PHE A 278 -4.14 -15.36 10.12
N GLN A 279 -3.18 -15.44 11.04
CA GLN A 279 -3.48 -15.33 12.47
C GLN A 279 -3.95 -13.90 12.80
N ASN A 280 -5.17 -13.78 13.29
CA ASN A 280 -5.76 -12.52 13.74
C ASN A 280 -6.77 -12.81 14.84
N GLY A 281 -6.78 -12.01 15.90
CA GLY A 281 -7.69 -12.23 17.02
C GLY A 281 -7.71 -11.09 18.03
N PRO A 282 -8.57 -11.18 19.04
CA PRO A 282 -8.57 -10.27 20.16
C PRO A 282 -7.45 -10.61 21.18
N LEU A 283 -7.11 -9.63 22.01
CA LEU A 283 -6.36 -9.85 23.25
C LEU A 283 -7.10 -9.16 24.39
N TYR A 284 -7.17 -9.84 25.53
CA TYR A 284 -7.82 -9.35 26.74
C TYR A 284 -6.83 -9.29 27.89
N GLY A 285 -6.99 -8.29 28.74
CA GLY A 285 -6.23 -8.17 29.97
C GLY A 285 -7.10 -7.61 31.07
N LYS A 286 -7.13 -8.31 32.20
CA LYS A 286 -7.78 -7.84 33.42
C LYS A 286 -6.81 -7.90 34.58
N ASP A 287 -6.62 -6.75 35.22
CA ASP A 287 -5.78 -6.59 36.42
C ASP A 287 -4.34 -7.14 36.24
N VAL A 288 -3.78 -6.99 35.04
CA VAL A 288 -2.44 -7.47 34.68
C VAL A 288 -1.39 -6.54 35.29
N PHE A 289 -0.56 -7.04 36.20
CA PHE A 289 0.52 -6.25 36.79
C PHE A 289 1.78 -6.33 35.93
N LEU A 290 2.28 -5.18 35.49
CA LEU A 290 3.45 -5.03 34.63
C LEU A 290 4.50 -4.14 35.32
N PRO A 291 5.69 -4.65 35.69
CA PRO A 291 6.76 -3.83 36.24
C PRO A 291 7.24 -2.76 35.23
N LEU A 292 7.78 -1.64 35.75
CA LEU A 292 8.14 -0.48 34.91
C LEU A 292 9.25 -0.75 33.89
N ASP A 293 10.07 -1.77 34.09
CA ASP A 293 11.13 -2.21 33.17
C ASP A 293 10.57 -2.80 31.85
N LEU A 294 9.31 -3.24 31.84
CA LEU A 294 8.60 -3.68 30.64
C LEU A 294 7.93 -2.53 29.88
N ILE A 295 7.94 -1.30 30.40
CA ILE A 295 7.63 -0.11 29.59
C ILE A 295 8.71 0.03 28.53
N LEU A 296 8.31 0.15 27.26
CA LEU A 296 9.25 0.22 26.16
C LEU A 296 10.12 1.49 26.27
N GLY A 297 11.44 1.29 26.39
CA GLY A 297 12.41 2.36 26.66
C GLY A 297 12.45 2.87 28.11
N GLY A 298 11.78 2.15 29.02
CA GLY A 298 11.75 2.40 30.46
C GLY A 298 10.99 3.67 30.86
N GLU A 299 11.21 4.10 32.11
CA GLU A 299 10.49 5.22 32.72
C GLU A 299 10.60 6.53 31.92
N LYS A 300 11.75 6.75 31.25
CA LYS A 300 12.00 7.94 30.42
C LYS A 300 11.03 8.08 29.25
N GLN A 301 10.48 6.97 28.75
CA GLN A 301 9.56 6.95 27.61
C GLN A 301 8.09 6.91 28.00
N ILE A 302 7.76 6.94 29.30
CA ILE A 302 6.37 7.07 29.75
C ILE A 302 5.76 8.35 29.15
N GLY A 303 4.57 8.20 28.56
CA GLY A 303 3.84 9.26 27.86
C GLY A 303 4.25 9.52 26.42
N GLN A 304 5.35 8.92 25.94
CA GLN A 304 5.86 9.11 24.58
C GLN A 304 5.32 8.08 23.57
N GLY A 305 4.34 7.28 23.98
CA GLY A 305 3.79 6.20 23.16
C GLY A 305 3.22 6.70 21.84
N TRP A 306 2.53 7.84 21.81
CA TRP A 306 1.96 8.35 20.55
C TRP A 306 3.01 8.63 19.48
N LYS A 307 4.14 9.22 19.86
CA LYS A 307 5.30 9.42 18.99
C LYS A 307 5.82 8.09 18.42
N MET A 308 5.97 7.08 19.28
CA MET A 308 6.38 5.73 18.87
C MET A 308 5.42 5.12 17.84
N LEU A 309 4.10 5.22 18.11
CA LEU A 309 3.06 4.70 17.21
C LEU A 309 3.14 5.36 15.84
N MET A 310 3.30 6.69 15.78
CA MET A 310 3.41 7.41 14.50
C MET A 310 4.68 7.05 13.72
N THR A 311 5.79 6.76 14.41
CA THR A 311 7.02 6.26 13.78
C THR A 311 6.82 4.86 13.18
N ALA A 312 6.25 3.91 13.92
CA ALA A 312 6.07 2.54 13.43
C ALA A 312 5.10 2.43 12.23
N LEU A 313 4.00 3.21 12.24
CA LEU A 313 3.02 3.22 11.14
C LEU A 313 3.61 3.71 9.81
N ALA A 314 4.72 4.46 9.83
CA ALA A 314 5.35 4.94 8.59
C ALA A 314 5.92 3.78 7.76
N ALA A 315 6.55 2.79 8.40
CA ALA A 315 7.13 1.62 7.72
C ALA A 315 6.05 0.75 7.05
N GLY A 316 4.95 0.46 7.77
CA GLY A 316 3.81 -0.29 7.23
C GLY A 316 3.19 0.36 5.99
N ARG A 317 3.05 1.69 6.01
CA ARG A 317 2.50 2.50 4.91
C ARG A 317 3.45 2.67 3.73
N GLY A 318 4.75 2.82 3.99
CA GLY A 318 5.76 3.14 2.98
C GLY A 318 6.37 1.91 2.28
N ILE A 319 6.35 0.75 2.94
CA ILE A 319 7.06 -0.46 2.47
C ILE A 319 6.07 -1.61 2.24
N SER A 320 5.41 -2.02 3.32
CA SER A 320 4.68 -3.29 3.42
C SER A 320 3.42 -3.35 2.57
N LEU A 321 2.45 -2.45 2.78
CA LEU A 321 1.22 -2.42 1.98
C LEU A 321 1.47 -2.08 0.48
N PRO A 322 2.38 -1.15 0.13
CA PRO A 322 2.75 -0.94 -1.27
C PRO A 322 3.38 -2.16 -1.93
N ALA A 323 4.20 -2.94 -1.21
CA ALA A 323 4.77 -4.19 -1.71
C ALA A 323 3.70 -5.25 -2.00
N GLN A 324 2.78 -5.46 -1.06
CA GLN A 324 1.65 -6.38 -1.24
C GLN A 324 0.75 -5.94 -2.39
N SER A 325 0.46 -4.64 -2.50
CA SER A 325 -0.32 -4.06 -3.60
C SER A 325 0.35 -4.26 -4.96
N ALA A 326 1.69 -4.09 -5.03
CA ALA A 326 2.47 -4.35 -6.22
C ALA A 326 2.45 -5.83 -6.61
N ALA A 327 2.48 -6.75 -5.64
CA ALA A 327 2.37 -8.18 -5.87
C ALA A 327 1.03 -8.54 -6.53
N ALA A 328 -0.08 -8.09 -5.93
CA ALA A 328 -1.42 -8.33 -6.45
C ALA A 328 -1.61 -7.73 -7.85
N ALA A 329 -1.18 -6.48 -8.07
CA ALA A 329 -1.24 -5.86 -9.39
C ALA A 329 -0.38 -6.59 -10.45
N ALA A 330 0.79 -7.10 -10.05
CA ALA A 330 1.66 -7.88 -10.94
C ALA A 330 1.03 -9.24 -11.31
N ILE A 331 0.44 -9.95 -10.35
CA ILE A 331 -0.30 -11.19 -10.62
C ILE A 331 -1.49 -10.91 -11.56
N CYS A 332 -2.22 -9.82 -11.36
CA CYS A 332 -3.30 -9.41 -12.26
C CYS A 332 -2.78 -9.14 -13.68
N ALA A 333 -1.67 -8.41 -13.82
CA ALA A 333 -1.08 -8.11 -15.12
C ALA A 333 -0.61 -9.38 -15.84
N ARG A 334 0.08 -10.27 -15.12
CA ARG A 334 0.58 -11.54 -15.65
C ARG A 334 -0.57 -12.43 -16.11
N SER A 335 -1.53 -12.67 -15.22
CA SER A 335 -2.62 -13.62 -15.45
C SER A 335 -3.68 -13.10 -16.42
N ALA A 336 -4.16 -11.87 -16.26
CA ALA A 336 -5.20 -11.32 -17.14
C ALA A 336 -4.70 -11.15 -18.58
N GLY A 337 -3.44 -10.72 -18.76
CA GLY A 337 -2.82 -10.62 -20.08
C GLY A 337 -2.73 -11.98 -20.79
N ALA A 338 -2.23 -13.00 -20.08
CA ALA A 338 -2.13 -14.35 -20.63
C ALA A 338 -3.53 -14.94 -20.92
N TYR A 339 -4.46 -14.81 -19.97
CA TYR A 339 -5.82 -15.34 -20.12
C TYR A 339 -6.57 -14.68 -21.28
N ALA A 340 -6.40 -13.36 -21.46
CA ALA A 340 -7.00 -12.64 -22.56
C ALA A 340 -6.50 -13.10 -23.94
N ARG A 341 -5.26 -13.60 -24.01
CA ARG A 341 -4.70 -14.20 -25.22
C ARG A 341 -5.12 -15.65 -25.42
N VAL A 342 -5.24 -16.42 -24.34
CA VAL A 342 -5.53 -17.86 -24.36
C VAL A 342 -7.02 -18.16 -24.55
N ARG A 343 -7.91 -17.37 -23.94
CA ARG A 343 -9.35 -17.61 -24.01
C ARG A 343 -9.91 -17.11 -25.34
N THR A 344 -10.55 -18.01 -26.09
CA THR A 344 -11.26 -17.69 -27.33
C THR A 344 -12.76 -17.62 -27.11
N GLN A 345 -13.42 -16.59 -27.65
CA GLN A 345 -14.88 -16.47 -27.77
C GLN A 345 -15.20 -15.79 -29.09
N PHE A 346 -16.34 -16.16 -29.70
CA PHE A 346 -16.70 -15.66 -31.04
C PHE A 346 -15.55 -15.82 -32.04
N ASP A 347 -14.90 -17.00 -32.00
CA ASP A 347 -13.79 -17.41 -32.86
C ASP A 347 -12.50 -16.56 -32.81
N VAL A 348 -12.36 -15.65 -31.83
CA VAL A 348 -11.14 -14.85 -31.62
C VAL A 348 -10.70 -14.84 -30.15
N PRO A 349 -9.40 -14.63 -29.86
CA PRO A 349 -8.95 -14.35 -28.50
C PRO A 349 -9.69 -13.16 -27.89
N ILE A 350 -10.13 -13.26 -26.63
CA ILE A 350 -10.94 -12.21 -26.01
C ILE A 350 -10.20 -10.87 -25.89
N GLY A 351 -8.86 -10.88 -25.85
CA GLY A 351 -8.03 -9.68 -25.88
C GLY A 351 -8.12 -8.87 -27.18
N MET A 352 -8.74 -9.41 -28.23
CA MET A 352 -9.02 -8.67 -29.46
C MET A 352 -10.22 -7.71 -29.32
N PHE A 353 -11.10 -7.92 -28.34
CA PHE A 353 -12.24 -7.02 -28.10
C PHE A 353 -11.77 -5.73 -27.40
N GLU A 354 -12.17 -4.58 -27.93
CA GLU A 354 -11.80 -3.26 -27.35
C GLU A 354 -12.26 -3.11 -25.90
N GLY A 355 -13.43 -3.69 -25.57
CA GLY A 355 -13.95 -3.73 -24.19
C GLY A 355 -13.03 -4.48 -23.20
N ILE A 356 -12.18 -5.38 -23.68
CA ILE A 356 -11.15 -6.08 -22.88
C ILE A 356 -9.81 -5.32 -22.91
N ARG A 357 -9.50 -4.63 -24.00
CA ARG A 357 -8.25 -3.84 -24.11
C ARG A 357 -8.18 -2.72 -23.08
N LYS A 358 -9.28 -1.99 -22.84
CA LYS A 358 -9.30 -0.90 -21.85
C LYS A 358 -8.94 -1.35 -20.42
N PRO A 359 -9.55 -2.40 -19.83
CA PRO A 359 -9.16 -2.90 -18.52
C PRO A 359 -7.75 -3.52 -18.50
N LEU A 360 -7.30 -4.19 -19.56
CA LEU A 360 -5.92 -4.66 -19.66
C LEU A 360 -4.90 -3.51 -19.63
N ALA A 361 -5.18 -2.43 -20.35
CA ALA A 361 -4.30 -1.25 -20.36
C ALA A 361 -4.21 -0.59 -18.98
N ASP A 362 -5.33 -0.49 -18.26
CA ASP A 362 -5.34 0.01 -16.88
C ASP A 362 -4.52 -0.89 -15.94
N ILE A 363 -4.64 -2.22 -16.07
CA ILE A 363 -3.87 -3.16 -15.26
C ILE A 363 -2.35 -2.96 -15.50
N ALA A 364 -1.93 -2.87 -16.76
CA ALA A 364 -0.53 -2.63 -17.14
C ALA A 364 -0.01 -1.29 -16.59
N ALA A 365 -0.80 -0.23 -16.74
CA ALA A 365 -0.49 1.11 -16.24
C ALA A 365 -0.38 1.10 -14.70
N ASN A 366 -1.33 0.47 -14.00
CA ASN A 366 -1.35 0.39 -12.55
C ASN A 366 -0.08 -0.29 -12.00
N ILE A 367 0.31 -1.46 -12.53
CA ILE A 367 1.53 -2.13 -12.04
C ILE A 367 2.79 -1.30 -12.30
N TYR A 368 2.92 -0.68 -13.48
CA TYR A 368 4.08 0.15 -13.79
C TYR A 368 4.18 1.34 -12.81
N GLN A 369 3.06 2.02 -12.54
CA GLN A 369 3.01 3.18 -11.66
C GLN A 369 3.21 2.83 -10.18
N ILE A 370 2.57 1.77 -9.68
CA ILE A 370 2.77 1.30 -8.30
C ILE A 370 4.25 0.96 -8.10
N ASP A 371 4.84 0.17 -9.00
CA ASP A 371 6.21 -0.28 -8.85
C ASP A 371 7.22 0.86 -8.96
N ALA A 372 7.01 1.81 -9.88
CA ALA A 372 7.82 3.02 -9.99
C ALA A 372 7.81 3.85 -8.69
N ALA A 373 6.62 4.11 -8.15
CA ALA A 373 6.47 4.92 -6.94
C ALA A 373 6.96 4.20 -5.69
N ARG A 374 6.72 2.89 -5.58
CA ARG A 374 7.20 2.03 -4.49
C ARG A 374 8.73 2.03 -4.43
N ARG A 375 9.40 1.73 -5.55
CA ARG A 375 10.87 1.71 -5.62
C ARG A 375 11.48 3.07 -5.26
N LEU A 376 10.85 4.16 -5.69
CA LEU A 376 11.28 5.51 -5.34
C LEU A 376 11.13 5.80 -3.84
N THR A 377 9.99 5.44 -3.24
CA THR A 377 9.76 5.63 -1.80
C THR A 377 10.78 4.84 -0.98
N ILE A 378 11.06 3.61 -1.38
CA ILE A 378 12.01 2.75 -0.66
C ILE A 378 13.44 3.26 -0.80
N ALA A 379 13.84 3.72 -1.99
CA ALA A 379 15.14 4.34 -2.17
C ALA A 379 15.34 5.53 -1.21
N ALA A 380 14.32 6.36 -1.03
CA ALA A 380 14.38 7.45 -0.06
C ALA A 380 14.49 6.95 1.39
N LEU A 381 13.81 5.86 1.75
CA LEU A 381 13.90 5.24 3.08
C LEU A 381 15.29 4.67 3.35
N ASP A 382 15.92 4.02 2.35
CA ASP A 382 17.28 3.48 2.45
C ASP A 382 18.35 4.57 2.58
N GLU A 383 18.11 5.76 2.03
CA GLU A 383 18.93 6.97 2.26
C GLU A 383 18.65 7.65 3.63
N GLY A 384 17.82 7.03 4.48
CA GLY A 384 17.53 7.49 5.84
C GLY A 384 16.45 8.57 5.94
N HIS A 385 15.76 8.91 4.85
CA HIS A 385 14.59 9.78 4.91
C HIS A 385 13.40 9.05 5.55
N ARG A 386 12.49 9.80 6.16
CA ARG A 386 11.22 9.29 6.73
C ARG A 386 10.03 10.07 6.16
N PRO A 387 9.75 9.96 4.85
CA PRO A 387 8.78 10.82 4.18
C PRO A 387 7.34 10.40 4.50
N SER A 388 6.78 10.94 5.59
CA SER A 388 5.47 10.53 6.11
C SER A 388 4.32 10.82 5.13
N VAL A 389 4.37 11.95 4.42
CA VAL A 389 3.38 12.34 3.41
C VAL A 389 3.43 11.37 2.23
N ILE A 390 4.62 11.06 1.72
CA ILE A 390 4.80 10.07 0.64
C ILE A 390 4.34 8.69 1.07
N SER A 391 4.61 8.27 2.31
CA SER A 391 4.13 6.99 2.83
C SER A 391 2.60 6.93 2.85
N ALA A 392 1.92 8.03 3.19
CA ALA A 392 0.45 8.14 3.09
C ALA A 392 -0.06 8.10 1.64
N ILE A 393 0.64 8.77 0.71
CA ILE A 393 0.35 8.71 -0.74
C ILE A 393 0.45 7.26 -1.22
N MET A 394 1.55 6.57 -0.89
CA MET A 394 1.77 5.19 -1.30
C MET A 394 0.71 4.25 -0.73
N LYS A 395 0.41 4.35 0.57
CA LYS A 395 -0.63 3.53 1.18
C LYS A 395 -1.97 3.67 0.47
N PHE A 396 -2.43 4.90 0.24
CA PHE A 396 -3.71 5.14 -0.40
C PHE A 396 -3.70 4.72 -1.89
N HIS A 397 -2.75 5.25 -2.67
CA HIS A 397 -2.76 5.06 -4.12
C HIS A 397 -2.37 3.66 -4.56
N ALA A 398 -1.48 2.96 -3.85
CA ALA A 398 -1.13 1.58 -4.18
C ALA A 398 -2.29 0.64 -3.91
N THR A 399 -2.96 0.77 -2.75
CA THR A 399 -4.07 -0.13 -2.38
C THR A 399 -5.32 0.12 -3.23
N GLU A 400 -5.64 1.38 -3.59
CA GLU A 400 -6.74 1.65 -4.54
C GLU A 400 -6.46 1.11 -5.94
N ARG A 401 -5.22 1.24 -6.44
CA ARG A 401 -4.83 0.67 -7.75
C ARG A 401 -4.79 -0.84 -7.72
N MET A 402 -4.40 -1.46 -6.61
CA MET A 402 -4.56 -2.90 -6.39
C MET A 402 -6.03 -3.31 -6.50
N ARG A 403 -6.93 -2.64 -5.76
CA ARG A 403 -8.38 -2.92 -5.84
C ARG A 403 -8.88 -2.85 -7.28
N ASP A 404 -8.52 -1.78 -7.99
CA ASP A 404 -8.91 -1.55 -9.37
C ASP A 404 -8.37 -2.64 -10.31
N SER A 405 -7.09 -2.99 -10.21
CA SER A 405 -6.47 -4.05 -11.00
C SER A 405 -7.09 -5.43 -10.75
N VAL A 406 -7.36 -5.77 -9.49
CA VAL A 406 -7.97 -7.05 -9.14
C VAL A 406 -9.41 -7.12 -9.63
N GLY A 407 -10.21 -6.05 -9.46
CA GLY A 407 -11.58 -6.00 -10.00
C GLY A 407 -11.62 -6.21 -11.51
N LYS A 408 -10.76 -5.49 -12.24
CA LYS A 408 -10.64 -5.65 -13.71
C LYS A 408 -10.17 -7.05 -14.11
N ALA A 409 -9.24 -7.65 -13.36
CA ALA A 409 -8.78 -9.00 -13.65
C ALA A 409 -9.92 -10.02 -13.45
N MET A 410 -10.74 -9.88 -12.41
CA MET A 410 -11.94 -10.70 -12.21
C MET A 410 -12.89 -10.58 -13.40
N ASP A 411 -13.17 -9.36 -13.86
CA ASP A 411 -14.06 -9.11 -15.01
C ASP A 411 -13.54 -9.74 -16.32
N ILE A 412 -12.24 -9.63 -16.59
CA ILE A 412 -11.60 -10.24 -17.78
C ILE A 412 -11.71 -11.78 -17.75
N HIS A 413 -11.56 -12.38 -16.56
CA HIS A 413 -11.65 -13.84 -16.41
C HIS A 413 -13.10 -14.36 -16.39
N GLY A 414 -14.05 -13.52 -15.98
CA GLY A 414 -15.47 -13.82 -15.93
C GLY A 414 -15.78 -15.01 -15.01
N GLY A 415 -16.55 -15.97 -15.53
CA GLY A 415 -16.99 -17.17 -14.79
C GLY A 415 -15.85 -17.91 -14.09
N LYS A 416 -14.64 -17.97 -14.69
CA LYS A 416 -13.49 -18.65 -14.09
C LYS A 416 -13.09 -18.05 -12.73
N ALA A 417 -13.12 -16.73 -12.60
CA ALA A 417 -12.62 -16.06 -11.42
C ALA A 417 -13.61 -16.06 -10.25
N ILE A 418 -14.90 -16.35 -10.50
CA ILE A 418 -15.93 -16.42 -9.46
C ILE A 418 -16.18 -17.84 -8.93
N ILE A 419 -15.55 -18.86 -9.51
CA ILE A 419 -15.59 -20.24 -9.00
C ILE A 419 -14.35 -20.49 -8.14
N ASP A 420 -14.54 -20.71 -6.85
CA ASP A 420 -13.45 -21.05 -5.93
C ASP A 420 -12.90 -22.45 -6.18
N GLY A 421 -11.58 -22.60 -6.07
CA GLY A 421 -10.87 -23.87 -6.18
C GLY A 421 -9.38 -23.68 -6.46
N PRO A 422 -8.57 -24.77 -6.45
CA PRO A 422 -7.15 -24.73 -6.73
C PRO A 422 -6.77 -24.05 -8.06
N ARG A 423 -7.67 -24.05 -9.05
CA ARG A 423 -7.43 -23.44 -10.37
C ARG A 423 -7.72 -21.94 -10.43
N ASN A 424 -8.21 -21.35 -9.34
CA ASN A 424 -8.52 -19.92 -9.25
C ASN A 424 -7.43 -19.15 -8.49
N TYR A 425 -6.49 -18.60 -9.25
CA TYR A 425 -5.38 -17.78 -8.74
C TYR A 425 -5.75 -16.32 -8.41
N LEU A 426 -7.02 -15.90 -8.54
CA LEU A 426 -7.46 -14.52 -8.26
C LEU A 426 -8.33 -14.41 -6.99
N ALA A 427 -9.07 -15.45 -6.62
CA ALA A 427 -10.07 -15.37 -5.55
C ALA A 427 -9.51 -14.93 -4.20
N SER A 428 -8.37 -15.50 -3.79
CA SER A 428 -7.71 -15.17 -2.53
C SER A 428 -7.30 -13.69 -2.46
N GLN A 429 -6.67 -13.19 -3.53
CA GLN A 429 -6.31 -11.78 -3.65
C GLN A 429 -7.55 -10.89 -3.61
N TYR A 430 -8.59 -11.20 -4.39
CA TYR A 430 -9.85 -10.45 -4.42
C TYR A 430 -10.50 -10.31 -3.05
N ARG A 431 -10.62 -11.42 -2.29
CA ARG A 431 -11.18 -11.41 -0.94
C ARG A 431 -10.37 -10.56 0.04
N SER A 432 -9.05 -10.54 -0.11
CA SER A 432 -8.15 -9.82 0.80
C SER A 432 -8.09 -8.30 0.55
N VAL A 433 -8.49 -7.82 -0.64
CA VAL A 433 -8.40 -6.40 -1.03
C VAL A 433 -8.91 -5.44 0.06
N PRO A 434 -10.10 -5.62 0.66
CA PRO A 434 -10.62 -4.69 1.66
C PRO A 434 -9.76 -4.52 2.91
N ILE A 435 -8.91 -5.52 3.22
CA ILE A 435 -8.04 -5.52 4.40
C ILE A 435 -6.99 -4.41 4.24
N GLY A 436 -6.21 -4.42 3.15
CA GLY A 436 -5.16 -3.43 2.90
C GLY A 436 -5.68 -1.98 2.75
N ILE A 437 -6.92 -1.83 2.28
CA ILE A 437 -7.61 -0.52 2.21
C ILE A 437 -7.90 0.03 3.61
N THR A 438 -8.24 -0.85 4.55
CA THR A 438 -8.77 -0.48 5.87
C THR A 438 -7.67 -0.31 6.92
N VAL A 439 -6.70 -1.23 6.95
CA VAL A 439 -5.62 -1.23 7.96
C VAL A 439 -4.60 -0.12 7.72
N GLU A 440 -3.71 0.12 8.69
CA GLU A 440 -2.70 1.20 8.66
C GLU A 440 -3.29 2.61 8.49
N GLY A 441 -4.55 2.78 8.92
CA GLY A 441 -5.36 3.98 8.73
C GLY A 441 -6.16 3.90 7.44
N ALA A 442 -7.48 3.84 7.53
CA ALA A 442 -8.37 3.64 6.39
C ALA A 442 -8.15 4.67 5.27
N ASN A 443 -8.26 4.24 4.02
CA ASN A 443 -8.04 5.09 2.83
C ASN A 443 -8.83 6.41 2.86
N ILE A 444 -10.05 6.41 3.40
CA ILE A 444 -10.88 7.61 3.57
C ILE A 444 -10.15 8.64 4.46
N LEU A 445 -9.65 8.22 5.61
CA LEU A 445 -8.90 9.09 6.52
C LEU A 445 -7.57 9.52 5.90
N THR A 446 -6.83 8.58 5.29
CA THR A 446 -5.54 8.87 4.66
C THR A 446 -5.68 9.94 3.58
N ARG A 447 -6.63 9.76 2.66
CA ARG A 447 -6.87 10.68 1.55
C ARG A 447 -7.35 12.05 2.01
N ASN A 448 -8.36 12.09 2.89
CA ASN A 448 -9.05 13.33 3.22
C ASN A 448 -8.30 14.18 4.26
N LEU A 449 -7.61 13.55 5.22
CA LEU A 449 -7.02 14.22 6.37
C LEU A 449 -5.49 14.21 6.39
N MET A 450 -4.85 13.15 5.89
CA MET A 450 -3.40 12.98 6.03
C MET A 450 -2.60 13.56 4.87
N ILE A 451 -2.86 13.15 3.62
CA ILE A 451 -2.00 13.47 2.48
C ILE A 451 -1.81 14.98 2.33
N PHE A 452 -2.89 15.73 2.15
CA PHE A 452 -2.79 17.18 2.03
C PHE A 452 -2.66 17.88 3.39
N GLY A 453 -3.43 17.46 4.40
CA GLY A 453 -3.40 18.13 5.71
C GLY A 453 -2.01 18.15 6.34
N GLN A 454 -1.34 16.99 6.39
CA GLN A 454 0.04 16.92 6.88
C GLN A 454 1.03 17.53 5.88
N GLY A 455 0.84 17.34 4.57
CA GLY A 455 1.70 17.94 3.54
C GLY A 455 1.71 19.48 3.58
N ALA A 456 0.55 20.11 3.70
CA ALA A 456 0.40 21.56 3.76
C ALA A 456 1.00 22.16 5.04
N VAL A 457 0.99 21.42 6.16
CA VAL A 457 1.66 21.88 7.38
C VAL A 457 3.16 21.65 7.28
N ARG A 458 3.58 20.44 6.92
CA ARG A 458 4.98 19.99 6.99
C ARG A 458 5.81 20.37 5.78
N SER A 459 5.34 20.00 4.60
CA SER A 459 6.07 20.09 3.33
C SER A 459 5.96 21.49 2.71
N HIS A 460 5.01 22.32 3.15
CA HIS A 460 4.96 23.75 2.78
C HIS A 460 6.17 24.52 3.36
N PRO A 461 6.88 25.35 2.57
CA PRO A 461 8.17 25.93 3.00
C PRO A 461 8.12 26.84 4.24
N TYR A 462 6.95 27.41 4.54
CA TYR A 462 6.77 28.43 5.59
C TYR A 462 5.73 28.09 6.66
N MET A 463 4.77 27.18 6.38
CA MET A 463 3.56 27.05 7.20
C MET A 463 3.88 26.59 8.62
N LEU A 464 4.61 25.47 8.77
CA LEU A 464 5.04 24.97 10.08
C LEU A 464 5.82 26.02 10.88
N LYS A 465 6.71 26.78 10.22
CA LYS A 465 7.53 27.80 10.87
C LYS A 465 6.68 28.96 11.41
N GLU A 466 5.64 29.35 10.67
CA GLU A 466 4.68 30.37 11.10
C GLU A 466 3.85 29.87 12.30
N ILE A 467 3.34 28.64 12.25
CA ILE A 467 2.55 28.08 13.35
C ILE A 467 3.39 27.92 14.64
N LEU A 468 4.64 27.45 14.49
CA LEU A 468 5.58 27.36 15.61
C LEU A 468 5.89 28.75 16.19
N ALA A 469 6.06 29.77 15.35
CA ALA A 469 6.28 31.14 15.81
C ALA A 469 5.07 31.72 16.57
N LEU A 470 3.85 31.36 16.18
CA LEU A 470 2.62 31.74 16.89
C LEU A 470 2.47 31.02 18.25
N SER A 471 3.13 29.87 18.41
CA SER A 471 3.08 29.04 19.62
C SER A 471 4.28 29.27 20.55
N GLU A 472 5.16 30.22 20.23
CA GLU A 472 6.32 30.59 21.04
C GLU A 472 5.88 31.26 22.34
N GLN A 473 6.52 30.90 23.45
CA GLN A 473 6.16 31.43 24.78
C GLN A 473 6.61 32.88 24.94
N ASP A 474 7.73 33.25 24.32
CA ASP A 474 8.18 34.63 24.22
C ASP A 474 7.48 35.33 23.05
N GLY A 475 6.48 36.15 23.36
CA GLY A 475 5.64 36.83 22.37
C GLY A 475 6.38 37.80 21.44
N GLU A 476 7.48 38.44 21.88
CA GLU A 476 8.26 39.34 21.02
C GLU A 476 9.20 38.56 20.10
N LYS A 477 9.79 37.47 20.59
CA LYS A 477 10.57 36.53 19.77
C LYS A 477 9.68 35.81 18.75
N GLY A 478 8.49 35.40 19.16
CA GLY A 478 7.45 34.83 18.30
C GLY A 478 7.04 35.82 17.20
N LEU A 479 6.81 37.09 17.56
CA LEU A 479 6.46 38.14 16.60
C LEU A 479 7.57 38.43 15.57
N ASP A 480 8.84 38.50 15.98
CA ASP A 480 9.96 38.73 15.04
C ASP A 480 10.15 37.54 14.09
N THR A 481 10.03 36.31 14.61
CA THR A 481 10.09 35.09 13.80
C THR A 481 8.93 35.03 12.81
N PHE A 482 7.72 35.33 13.27
CA PHE A 482 6.52 35.37 12.44
C PHE A 482 6.61 36.46 11.35
N ASP A 483 7.06 37.68 11.68
CA ASP A 483 7.29 38.74 10.68
C ASP A 483 8.26 38.28 9.58
N LYS A 484 9.37 37.64 9.96
CA LYS A 484 10.34 37.13 8.99
C LYS A 484 9.74 36.04 8.09
N MET A 485 8.96 35.11 8.64
CA MET A 485 8.38 34.02 7.87
C MET A 485 7.22 34.48 6.99
N LEU A 486 6.29 35.28 7.53
CA LEU A 486 5.13 35.80 6.81
C LEU A 486 5.54 36.54 5.53
N TRP A 487 6.52 37.44 5.61
CA TRP A 487 6.93 38.20 4.42
C TRP A 487 7.71 37.36 3.40
N ARG A 488 8.38 36.28 3.83
CA ARG A 488 8.96 35.30 2.91
C ARG A 488 7.87 34.45 2.24
N HIS A 489 6.83 34.11 2.97
CA HIS A 489 5.65 33.42 2.46
C HIS A 489 4.89 34.30 1.45
N VAL A 490 4.68 35.59 1.73
CA VAL A 490 4.10 36.53 0.75
C VAL A 490 4.94 36.60 -0.53
N GLY A 491 6.28 36.70 -0.39
CA GLY A 491 7.19 36.68 -1.55
C GLY A 491 7.11 35.37 -2.33
N HIS A 492 6.97 34.24 -1.62
CA HIS A 492 6.77 32.93 -2.22
C HIS A 492 5.46 32.86 -3.01
N ALA A 493 4.34 33.24 -2.40
CA ALA A 493 3.03 33.26 -3.04
C ALA A 493 3.02 34.12 -4.30
N PHE A 494 3.68 35.28 -4.29
CA PHE A 494 3.83 36.13 -5.47
C PHE A 494 4.67 35.47 -6.57
N ALA A 495 5.78 34.84 -6.22
CA ALA A 495 6.61 34.11 -7.19
C ALA A 495 5.87 32.88 -7.77
N THR A 496 5.09 32.19 -6.95
CA THR A 496 4.24 31.05 -7.36
C THR A 496 3.13 31.53 -8.29
N LEU A 497 2.49 32.66 -8.00
CA LEU A 497 1.48 33.28 -8.88
C LEU A 497 2.07 33.60 -10.26
N TRP A 498 3.26 34.21 -10.34
CA TRP A 498 3.92 34.47 -11.62
C TRP A 498 4.35 33.20 -12.36
N ARG A 499 4.86 32.19 -11.65
CA ARG A 499 5.20 30.89 -12.25
C ARG A 499 3.95 30.22 -12.82
N ALA A 500 2.86 30.20 -12.06
CA ALA A 500 1.57 29.66 -12.50
C ALA A 500 1.02 30.43 -13.71
N PHE A 501 1.15 31.77 -13.73
CA PHE A 501 0.76 32.61 -14.86
C PHE A 501 1.54 32.22 -16.13
N ILE A 502 2.88 32.30 -16.08
CA ILE A 502 3.74 32.06 -17.25
C ILE A 502 3.57 30.63 -17.77
N ARG A 503 3.51 29.64 -16.88
CA ARG A 503 3.36 28.22 -17.25
C ARG A 503 1.93 27.90 -17.73
N GLY A 504 0.91 28.54 -17.15
CA GLY A 504 -0.47 28.41 -17.56
C GLY A 504 -0.70 28.94 -18.98
N TRP A 505 -0.25 30.17 -19.24
CA TRP A 505 -0.42 30.86 -20.53
C TRP A 505 0.46 30.31 -21.65
N SER A 506 1.64 29.75 -21.33
CA SER A 506 2.46 29.03 -22.32
C SER A 506 1.99 27.59 -22.60
N GLY A 507 0.90 27.15 -21.98
CA GLY A 507 0.45 25.75 -22.07
C GLY A 507 1.45 24.76 -21.49
N GLY A 508 2.36 25.20 -20.61
CA GLY A 508 3.42 24.40 -19.99
C GLY A 508 4.74 24.39 -20.77
N ARG A 509 4.85 25.00 -21.95
CA ARG A 509 6.06 24.91 -22.81
C ARG A 509 7.33 25.50 -22.18
N ILE A 510 7.18 26.43 -21.24
CA ILE A 510 8.26 27.14 -20.53
C ILE A 510 8.51 26.54 -19.13
N GLY A 511 7.82 25.44 -18.76
CA GLY A 511 8.12 24.73 -17.52
C GLY A 511 9.57 24.21 -17.49
N PRO A 512 10.22 24.13 -16.31
CA PRO A 512 11.50 23.45 -16.19
C PRO A 512 11.33 21.94 -16.46
N ALA A 513 12.37 21.36 -17.05
CA ALA A 513 12.59 19.94 -17.21
C ALA A 513 14.09 19.66 -17.03
N PRO A 514 14.51 18.48 -16.55
CA PRO A 514 15.92 18.15 -16.49
C PRO A 514 16.55 18.14 -17.89
N ASP A 515 17.78 18.65 -18.00
CA ASP A 515 18.53 18.64 -19.26
C ASP A 515 18.81 17.21 -19.72
N GLY A 516 18.60 16.93 -21.01
CA GLY A 516 18.83 15.61 -21.60
C GLY A 516 17.85 14.51 -21.14
N ALA A 517 16.81 14.86 -20.38
CA ALA A 517 15.77 13.90 -19.99
C ALA A 517 14.90 13.48 -21.18
N ALA A 518 14.52 12.21 -21.19
CA ALA A 518 13.49 11.68 -22.06
C ALA A 518 12.14 12.33 -21.76
N MET A 519 11.32 12.43 -22.81
CA MET A 519 9.97 12.99 -22.75
C MET A 519 9.90 14.36 -22.04
N PRO A 520 10.72 15.35 -22.43
CA PRO A 520 10.80 16.64 -21.74
C PRO A 520 9.45 17.35 -21.64
N GLY A 521 8.56 17.13 -22.62
CA GLY A 521 7.18 17.65 -22.58
C GLY A 521 6.41 17.26 -21.32
N TYR A 522 6.59 16.05 -20.80
CA TYR A 522 5.90 15.61 -19.59
C TYR A 522 6.43 16.25 -18.32
N TRP A 523 7.75 16.35 -18.16
CA TRP A 523 8.36 17.10 -17.06
C TRP A 523 7.86 18.55 -17.02
N LYS A 524 7.79 19.19 -18.20
CA LYS A 524 7.26 20.54 -18.35
C LYS A 524 5.79 20.67 -17.92
N GLN A 525 4.95 19.68 -18.27
CA GLN A 525 3.55 19.65 -17.81
C GLN A 525 3.45 19.42 -16.29
N LEU A 526 4.28 18.54 -15.71
CA LEU A 526 4.32 18.37 -14.26
C LEU A 526 4.73 19.66 -13.55
N SER A 527 5.72 20.39 -14.07
CA SER A 527 6.12 21.71 -13.55
C SER A 527 5.01 22.76 -13.64
N ARG A 528 4.18 22.71 -14.69
CA ARG A 528 2.99 23.55 -14.81
C ARG A 528 1.97 23.20 -13.73
N HIS A 529 1.67 21.91 -13.57
CA HIS A 529 0.70 21.45 -12.57
C HIS A 529 1.17 21.70 -11.14
N ALA A 530 2.47 21.55 -10.85
CA ALA A 530 3.04 21.89 -9.54
C ALA A 530 2.86 23.39 -9.21
N ALA A 531 3.11 24.29 -10.17
CA ALA A 531 2.88 25.72 -9.97
C ALA A 531 1.40 26.05 -9.72
N ALA A 532 0.49 25.45 -10.49
CA ALA A 532 -0.95 25.63 -10.31
C ALA A 532 -1.44 25.04 -8.97
N PHE A 533 -0.88 23.89 -8.56
CA PHE A 533 -1.13 23.26 -7.27
C PHE A 533 -0.71 24.17 -6.12
N ALA A 534 0.52 24.66 -6.12
CA ALA A 534 1.03 25.54 -5.07
C ALA A 534 0.20 26.82 -4.96
N LEU A 535 -0.16 27.45 -6.09
CA LEU A 535 -1.06 28.61 -6.10
C LEU A 535 -2.42 28.31 -5.46
N LEU A 536 -3.03 27.17 -5.81
CA LEU A 536 -4.33 26.79 -5.25
C LEU A 536 -4.25 26.35 -3.79
N ALA A 537 -3.15 25.72 -3.38
CA ALA A 537 -2.89 25.40 -1.99
C ALA A 537 -2.80 26.68 -1.15
N ASP A 538 -2.01 27.67 -1.59
CA ASP A 538 -1.87 28.97 -0.94
C ASP A 538 -3.20 29.73 -0.86
N LEU A 539 -3.94 29.80 -1.98
CA LEU A 539 -5.26 30.45 -2.00
C LEU A 539 -6.26 29.72 -1.10
N SER A 540 -6.23 28.39 -1.04
CA SER A 540 -7.12 27.61 -0.16
C SER A 540 -6.77 27.83 1.30
N LEU A 541 -5.48 27.85 1.65
CA LEU A 541 -5.00 28.14 3.01
C LEU A 541 -5.34 29.57 3.42
N LEU A 542 -5.14 30.55 2.53
CA LEU A 542 -5.46 31.96 2.76
C LEU A 542 -6.96 32.18 3.00
N THR A 543 -7.81 31.52 2.21
CA THR A 543 -9.26 31.75 2.24
C THR A 543 -10.01 30.94 3.28
N LEU A 544 -9.54 29.72 3.58
CA LEU A 544 -10.21 28.80 4.51
C LEU A 544 -9.50 28.67 5.86
N GLY A 545 -8.20 28.99 5.95
CA GLY A 545 -7.41 28.85 7.17
C GLY A 545 -7.58 27.47 7.82
N GLY A 546 -7.76 27.44 9.15
CA GLY A 546 -8.02 26.20 9.89
C GLY A 546 -9.32 25.47 9.51
N ALA A 547 -10.27 26.11 8.82
CA ALA A 547 -11.47 25.44 8.33
C ALA A 547 -11.17 24.46 7.18
N LEU A 548 -10.01 24.56 6.52
CA LEU A 548 -9.59 23.65 5.46
C LEU A 548 -9.53 22.20 5.96
N LYS A 549 -9.11 21.97 7.23
CA LYS A 549 -9.11 20.65 7.89
C LYS A 549 -10.51 20.03 7.94
N ARG A 550 -11.56 20.85 8.02
CA ARG A 550 -12.98 20.41 8.02
C ARG A 550 -13.57 20.31 6.60
N LYS A 551 -12.95 20.94 5.60
CA LYS A 551 -13.37 20.87 4.18
C LYS A 551 -12.70 19.70 3.49
N GLU A 552 -12.98 18.49 4.00
CA GLU A 552 -12.36 17.24 3.58
C GLU A 552 -12.36 17.01 2.07
N MET A 553 -13.43 17.38 1.35
CA MET A 553 -13.47 17.23 -0.11
C MET A 553 -12.46 18.11 -0.85
N ILE A 554 -12.20 19.34 -0.39
CA ILE A 554 -11.21 20.23 -1.01
C ILE A 554 -9.80 19.75 -0.65
N SER A 555 -9.58 19.42 0.63
CA SER A 555 -8.33 18.82 1.12
C SER A 555 -7.96 17.56 0.32
N ALA A 556 -8.94 16.67 0.11
CA ALA A 556 -8.73 15.43 -0.63
C ALA A 556 -8.34 15.68 -2.09
N ARG A 557 -8.99 16.62 -2.78
CA ARG A 557 -8.65 16.97 -4.18
C ARG A 557 -7.26 17.58 -4.30
N LEU A 558 -6.85 18.42 -3.34
CA LEU A 558 -5.48 18.93 -3.27
C LEU A 558 -4.50 17.78 -3.03
N GLY A 559 -4.86 16.83 -2.16
CA GLY A 559 -4.10 15.61 -1.93
C GLY A 559 -3.97 14.75 -3.19
N ASP A 560 -5.03 14.56 -3.96
CA ASP A 560 -5.00 13.81 -5.21
C ASP A 560 -4.03 14.43 -6.23
N ILE A 561 -3.99 15.77 -6.33
CA ILE A 561 -3.05 16.47 -7.23
C ILE A 561 -1.60 16.25 -6.76
N LEU A 562 -1.33 16.43 -5.47
CA LEU A 562 -0.01 16.20 -4.88
C LEU A 562 0.46 14.76 -5.14
N SER A 563 -0.42 13.79 -4.91
CA SER A 563 -0.16 12.39 -5.16
C SER A 563 0.15 12.09 -6.62
N GLU A 564 -0.66 12.56 -7.57
CA GLU A 564 -0.42 12.29 -8.98
C GLU A 564 0.88 12.96 -9.47
N LEU A 565 1.26 14.14 -8.95
CA LEU A 565 2.56 14.75 -9.24
C LEU A 565 3.72 13.84 -8.80
N TYR A 566 3.64 13.26 -7.60
CA TYR A 566 4.64 12.31 -7.11
C TYR A 566 4.66 11.02 -7.94
N LEU A 567 3.51 10.41 -8.18
CA LEU A 567 3.39 9.15 -8.90
C LEU A 567 3.87 9.26 -10.36
N LEU A 568 3.52 10.35 -11.06
CA LEU A 568 3.97 10.59 -12.44
C LEU A 568 5.46 10.94 -12.49
N GLY A 569 5.98 11.69 -11.51
CA GLY A 569 7.42 11.92 -11.37
C GLY A 569 8.19 10.61 -11.18
N ALA A 570 7.64 9.67 -10.39
CA ALA A 570 8.22 8.35 -10.20
C ALA A 570 8.22 7.51 -11.50
N VAL A 571 7.14 7.57 -12.28
CA VAL A 571 7.03 6.89 -13.60
C VAL A 571 8.13 7.37 -14.56
N LEU A 572 8.31 8.69 -14.69
CA LEU A 572 9.35 9.26 -15.55
C LEU A 572 10.76 8.92 -15.01
N LYS A 573 10.97 8.98 -13.70
CA LYS A 573 12.24 8.56 -13.09
C LYS A 573 12.54 7.09 -13.35
N ARG A 574 11.56 6.19 -13.24
CA ARG A 574 11.73 4.76 -13.54
C ARG A 574 12.17 4.57 -14.99
N PHE A 575 11.49 5.23 -15.92
CA PHE A 575 11.83 5.16 -17.35
C PHE A 575 13.28 5.61 -17.62
N GLU A 576 13.72 6.68 -16.96
CA GLU A 576 15.11 7.15 -17.04
C GLU A 576 16.10 6.14 -16.44
N ALA A 577 15.82 5.64 -15.23
CA ALA A 577 16.71 4.77 -14.48
C ALA A 577 16.85 3.37 -15.09
N GLU A 578 15.83 2.88 -15.78
CA GLU A 578 15.82 1.59 -16.48
C GLU A 578 16.37 1.69 -17.92
N GLY A 579 16.93 2.84 -18.33
CA GLY A 579 17.63 2.95 -19.62
C GLY A 579 16.73 3.29 -20.81
N ARG A 580 15.55 3.88 -20.57
CA ARG A 580 14.68 4.46 -21.62
C ARG A 580 14.25 3.45 -22.68
N HIS A 581 13.84 2.26 -22.27
CA HIS A 581 13.37 1.24 -23.18
C HIS A 581 12.17 1.75 -24.02
N GLU A 582 12.35 1.94 -25.33
CA GLU A 582 11.27 2.47 -26.20
C GLU A 582 10.00 1.62 -26.18
N GLU A 583 10.12 0.32 -25.90
CA GLU A 583 8.99 -0.58 -25.70
C GLU A 583 8.04 -0.08 -24.60
N ASP A 584 8.57 0.52 -23.52
CA ASP A 584 7.82 0.99 -22.35
C ASP A 584 7.17 2.36 -22.56
N ARG A 585 7.51 3.05 -23.65
CA ARG A 585 7.01 4.39 -23.95
C ARG A 585 5.48 4.48 -24.05
N PRO A 586 4.74 3.55 -24.70
CA PRO A 586 3.28 3.58 -24.72
C PRO A 586 2.67 3.54 -23.31
N ILE A 587 3.24 2.76 -22.38
CA ILE A 587 2.78 2.67 -21.00
C ILE A 587 2.98 4.01 -20.29
N VAL A 588 4.16 4.62 -20.46
CA VAL A 588 4.48 5.93 -19.88
C VAL A 588 3.55 7.00 -20.46
N ASP A 589 3.39 7.07 -21.79
CA ASP A 589 2.47 8.01 -22.45
C ASP A 589 1.03 7.85 -21.93
N TYR A 590 0.56 6.62 -21.76
CA TYR A 590 -0.76 6.31 -21.23
C TYR A 590 -0.93 6.81 -19.80
N LEU A 591 0.04 6.51 -18.93
CA LEU A 591 0.05 6.95 -17.54
C LEU A 591 0.08 8.47 -17.42
N MET A 592 0.90 9.14 -18.23
CA MET A 592 1.00 10.58 -18.24
C MET A 592 -0.32 11.23 -18.66
N ARG A 593 -0.97 10.74 -19.72
CA ARG A 593 -2.28 11.25 -20.17
C ARG A 593 -3.36 11.02 -19.12
N GLN A 594 -3.46 9.80 -18.59
CA GLN A 594 -4.47 9.44 -17.59
C GLN A 594 -4.28 10.22 -16.28
N GLY A 595 -3.04 10.36 -15.81
CA GLY A 595 -2.71 11.13 -14.61
C GLY A 595 -2.95 12.63 -14.77
N GLN A 596 -2.65 13.20 -15.95
CA GLN A 596 -3.01 14.59 -16.27
C GLN A 596 -4.53 14.79 -16.26
N GLY A 597 -5.32 13.83 -16.78
CA GLY A 597 -6.77 13.83 -16.68
C GLY A 597 -7.28 13.81 -15.23
N ARG A 598 -6.69 12.99 -14.35
CA ARG A 598 -7.03 12.96 -12.92
C ARG A 598 -6.69 14.26 -12.20
N ILE A 599 -5.50 14.82 -12.47
CA ILE A 599 -5.07 16.14 -11.96
C ILE A 599 -6.06 17.23 -12.42
N ALA A 600 -6.46 17.22 -13.69
CA ALA A 600 -7.42 18.16 -14.26
C ALA A 600 -8.80 18.07 -13.57
N ALA A 601 -9.33 16.85 -13.38
CA ALA A 601 -10.58 16.65 -12.67
C ALA A 601 -10.53 17.18 -11.23
N ALA A 602 -9.41 16.96 -10.53
CA ALA A 602 -9.21 17.49 -9.18
C ALA A 602 -9.12 19.02 -9.16
N PHE A 603 -8.39 19.63 -10.09
CA PHE A 603 -8.32 21.09 -10.23
C PHE A 603 -9.70 21.71 -10.50
N ALA A 604 -10.45 21.17 -11.47
CA ALA A 604 -11.80 21.63 -11.77
C ALA A 604 -12.70 21.51 -10.51
N GLY A 605 -12.64 20.36 -9.83
CA GLY A 605 -13.39 20.13 -8.61
C GLY A 605 -13.05 21.10 -7.47
N ILE A 606 -11.80 21.55 -7.34
CA ILE A 606 -11.43 22.59 -6.36
C ILE A 606 -12.01 23.94 -6.80
N LEU A 607 -11.78 24.35 -8.03
CA LEU A 607 -12.21 25.65 -8.56
C LEU A 607 -13.74 25.83 -8.51
N ASP A 608 -14.50 24.77 -8.77
CA ASP A 608 -15.96 24.79 -8.71
C ASP A 608 -16.50 24.84 -7.28
N ASN A 609 -15.75 24.33 -6.31
CA ASN A 609 -16.22 24.16 -4.93
C ASN A 609 -15.53 25.07 -3.91
N LEU A 610 -14.52 25.85 -4.30
CA LEU A 610 -13.83 26.78 -3.40
C LEU A 610 -14.81 27.89 -2.96
N PRO A 611 -15.15 28.03 -1.66
CA PRO A 611 -16.17 29.00 -1.22
C PRO A 611 -15.86 30.44 -1.64
N SER A 612 -14.58 30.81 -1.60
CA SER A 612 -14.09 32.11 -2.08
C SER A 612 -14.04 32.14 -3.61
N ARG A 613 -15.16 32.53 -4.22
CA ARG A 613 -15.33 32.60 -5.69
C ARG A 613 -14.29 33.50 -6.38
N TRP A 614 -13.88 34.59 -5.74
CA TRP A 614 -12.84 35.48 -6.27
C TRP A 614 -11.49 34.77 -6.40
N ALA A 615 -11.13 33.92 -5.43
CA ALA A 615 -9.88 33.17 -5.43
C ALA A 615 -9.90 32.08 -6.52
N ALA A 616 -11.05 31.41 -6.69
CA ALA A 616 -11.25 30.48 -7.79
C ALA A 616 -11.15 31.17 -9.16
N PHE A 617 -11.76 32.35 -9.32
CA PHE A 617 -11.67 33.14 -10.54
C PHE A 617 -10.23 33.57 -10.85
N LEU A 618 -9.50 34.06 -9.84
CA LEU A 618 -8.09 34.41 -9.97
C LEU A 618 -7.25 33.20 -10.41
N ALA A 619 -7.41 32.05 -9.77
CA ALA A 619 -6.70 30.83 -10.13
C ALA A 619 -7.03 30.36 -11.56
N ARG A 620 -8.28 30.50 -12.01
CA ARG A 620 -8.68 30.22 -13.41
C ARG A 620 -7.93 31.12 -14.38
N LEU A 621 -7.94 32.44 -14.16
CA LEU A 621 -7.27 33.40 -15.03
C LEU A 621 -5.75 33.19 -15.09
N VAL A 622 -5.15 32.88 -13.95
CA VAL A 622 -3.69 32.75 -13.81
C VAL A 622 -3.21 31.39 -14.36
N ALA A 623 -3.73 30.28 -13.85
CA ALA A 623 -3.18 28.95 -14.14
C ALA A 623 -3.85 28.25 -15.34
N PHE A 624 -5.08 28.62 -15.68
CA PHE A 624 -5.93 27.90 -16.64
C PHE A 624 -6.63 28.83 -17.64
N PRO A 625 -5.91 29.64 -18.43
CA PRO A 625 -6.52 30.65 -19.30
C PRO A 625 -7.43 30.08 -20.40
N ALA A 626 -7.15 28.86 -20.86
CA ALA A 626 -7.97 28.13 -21.82
C ALA A 626 -8.90 27.08 -21.16
N GLY A 627 -9.10 27.18 -19.83
CA GLY A 627 -9.78 26.16 -19.05
C GLY A 627 -8.85 25.03 -18.57
N VAL A 628 -9.40 24.17 -17.73
CA VAL A 628 -8.68 23.00 -17.18
C VAL A 628 -8.78 21.86 -18.19
N SER A 629 -7.70 21.63 -18.94
CA SER A 629 -7.65 20.58 -19.96
C SER A 629 -7.54 19.20 -19.30
N ALA A 630 -8.44 18.27 -19.64
CA ALA A 630 -8.47 16.91 -19.13
C ALA A 630 -8.18 15.91 -20.26
N PRO A 631 -6.90 15.72 -20.66
CA PRO A 631 -6.57 14.77 -21.72
C PRO A 631 -6.90 13.34 -21.29
N THR A 632 -7.38 12.53 -22.23
CA THR A 632 -7.57 11.09 -22.08
C THR A 632 -6.63 10.35 -23.04
N PRO A 633 -6.18 9.12 -22.70
CA PRO A 633 -5.52 8.25 -23.66
C PRO A 633 -6.42 7.98 -24.88
N SER A 634 -5.82 7.85 -26.07
CA SER A 634 -6.55 7.41 -27.27
C SER A 634 -6.81 5.90 -27.24
N ASP A 635 -7.75 5.43 -28.05
CA ASP A 635 -8.04 3.99 -28.18
C ASP A 635 -6.86 3.22 -28.80
N GLU A 636 -6.11 3.86 -29.70
CA GLU A 636 -4.87 3.31 -30.26
C GLU A 636 -3.79 3.12 -29.18
N LEU A 637 -3.55 4.14 -28.34
CA LEU A 637 -2.59 4.05 -27.25
C LEU A 637 -3.03 3.02 -26.20
N THR A 638 -4.33 2.99 -25.88
CA THR A 638 -4.94 1.99 -25.00
C THR A 638 -4.69 0.58 -25.56
N SER A 639 -4.88 0.40 -26.86
CA SER A 639 -4.66 -0.85 -27.55
C SER A 639 -3.20 -1.30 -27.52
N ALA A 640 -2.25 -0.39 -27.74
CA ALA A 640 -0.82 -0.68 -27.69
C ALA A 640 -0.36 -1.11 -26.28
N VAL A 641 -0.88 -0.45 -25.23
CA VAL A 641 -0.58 -0.80 -23.84
C VAL A 641 -1.17 -2.17 -23.48
N ALA A 642 -2.43 -2.44 -23.85
CA ALA A 642 -3.06 -3.74 -23.59
C ALA A 642 -2.30 -4.90 -24.24
N GLU A 643 -1.78 -4.68 -25.45
CA GLU A 643 -1.04 -5.69 -26.20
C GLU A 643 0.27 -6.11 -25.52
N THR A 644 0.85 -5.23 -24.69
CA THR A 644 2.07 -5.54 -23.92
C THR A 644 1.87 -6.77 -23.03
N LEU A 645 0.70 -6.90 -22.39
CA LEU A 645 0.43 -8.01 -21.46
C LEU A 645 0.09 -9.33 -22.15
N MET A 646 -0.31 -9.29 -23.43
CA MET A 646 -0.76 -10.45 -24.21
C MET A 646 0.37 -11.15 -24.97
N LYS A 647 1.56 -10.55 -25.01
CA LYS A 647 2.74 -11.08 -25.70
C LYS A 647 3.67 -11.77 -24.73
N ASP A 648 4.31 -12.85 -25.17
CA ASP A 648 5.50 -13.38 -24.49
C ASP A 648 6.70 -12.51 -24.89
N SER A 649 7.05 -11.54 -24.04
CA SER A 649 8.06 -10.52 -24.35
C SER A 649 8.87 -10.12 -23.12
N PRO A 650 10.13 -9.66 -23.31
CA PRO A 650 10.94 -9.13 -22.21
C PRO A 650 10.25 -7.96 -21.49
N GLN A 651 9.47 -7.16 -22.21
CA GLN A 651 8.69 -6.06 -21.63
C GLN A 651 7.69 -6.56 -20.58
N ARG A 652 6.96 -7.64 -20.88
CA ARG A 652 6.01 -8.26 -19.94
C ARG A 652 6.71 -8.77 -18.68
N ASP A 653 7.91 -9.33 -18.83
CA ASP A 653 8.74 -9.78 -17.71
C ASP A 653 9.22 -8.60 -16.84
N ARG A 654 9.66 -7.48 -17.45
CA ARG A 654 10.05 -6.25 -16.71
C ARG A 654 8.91 -5.60 -15.93
N LEU A 655 7.65 -5.80 -16.33
CA LEU A 655 6.48 -5.32 -15.58
C LEU A 655 6.18 -6.16 -14.34
N THR A 656 6.56 -7.44 -14.37
CA THR A 656 6.22 -8.42 -13.34
C THR A 656 7.46 -9.13 -12.81
N PRO A 657 8.54 -8.40 -12.45
CA PRO A 657 9.77 -9.03 -12.01
C PRO A 657 9.53 -9.75 -10.69
N ASP A 658 10.18 -10.91 -10.57
CA ASP A 658 10.29 -11.69 -9.35
C ASP A 658 8.98 -12.16 -8.70
N ILE A 659 7.85 -12.11 -9.38
CA ILE A 659 6.64 -12.79 -8.90
C ILE A 659 6.82 -14.31 -8.91
N TYR A 660 6.07 -14.99 -8.05
CA TYR A 660 6.01 -16.44 -8.01
C TYR A 660 5.04 -16.96 -9.07
N LEU A 661 5.50 -17.88 -9.93
CA LEU A 661 4.71 -18.43 -11.03
C LEU A 661 4.38 -19.93 -10.85
N GLY A 662 4.68 -20.49 -9.68
CA GLY A 662 4.46 -21.90 -9.38
C GLY A 662 5.72 -22.76 -9.45
N GLU A 663 6.91 -22.16 -9.30
CA GLU A 663 8.16 -22.90 -9.23
C GLU A 663 8.12 -23.91 -8.07
N GLY A 664 8.45 -25.18 -8.34
CA GLY A 664 8.35 -26.27 -7.34
C GLY A 664 6.99 -27.00 -7.33
N HIS A 665 5.96 -26.49 -8.01
CA HIS A 665 4.67 -27.16 -8.14
C HIS A 665 4.42 -27.59 -9.60
N ALA A 666 4.17 -28.88 -9.82
CA ALA A 666 3.93 -29.42 -11.16
C ALA A 666 2.61 -28.90 -11.76
N GLU A 667 1.57 -28.76 -10.94
CA GLU A 667 0.20 -28.44 -11.34
C GLU A 667 -0.27 -27.05 -10.89
N HIS A 668 0.65 -26.08 -10.79
CA HIS A 668 0.28 -24.72 -10.41
C HIS A 668 -0.50 -24.01 -11.52
N PRO A 669 -1.63 -23.35 -11.22
CA PRO A 669 -2.52 -22.85 -12.27
C PRO A 669 -1.94 -21.67 -13.07
N LEU A 670 -1.05 -20.86 -12.49
CA LEU A 670 -0.31 -19.84 -13.25
C LEU A 670 0.72 -20.46 -14.21
N LYS A 671 1.33 -21.59 -13.85
CA LYS A 671 2.28 -22.30 -14.71
C LYS A 671 1.56 -22.90 -15.92
N ASP A 672 0.38 -23.47 -15.69
CA ASP A 672 -0.51 -23.94 -16.76
C ASP A 672 -0.90 -22.81 -17.69
N LEU A 673 -1.21 -21.63 -17.15
CA LEU A 673 -1.53 -20.44 -17.93
C LEU A 673 -0.36 -19.93 -18.78
N GLU A 674 0.85 -19.82 -18.22
CA GLU A 674 2.04 -19.41 -18.97
C GLU A 674 2.39 -20.44 -20.06
N ARG A 675 2.22 -21.74 -19.78
CA ARG A 675 2.39 -22.80 -20.78
C ARG A 675 1.38 -22.64 -21.91
N ALA A 676 0.10 -22.47 -21.60
CA ALA A 676 -0.95 -22.27 -22.60
C ALA A 676 -0.68 -21.01 -23.46
N LEU A 677 -0.22 -19.92 -22.85
CA LEU A 677 0.15 -18.70 -23.58
C LEU A 677 1.21 -18.98 -24.64
N ARG A 678 2.30 -19.69 -24.28
CA ARG A 678 3.37 -20.03 -25.22
C ARG A 678 2.88 -20.91 -26.36
N HIS A 679 2.09 -21.94 -26.06
CA HIS A 679 1.52 -22.81 -27.10
C HIS A 679 0.59 -22.02 -28.04
N VAL A 680 -0.32 -21.20 -27.50
CA VAL A 680 -1.25 -20.39 -28.30
C VAL A 680 -0.50 -19.39 -29.20
N ILE A 681 0.59 -18.80 -28.73
CA ILE A 681 1.44 -17.94 -29.56
C ILE A 681 2.11 -18.76 -30.68
N ALA A 682 2.65 -19.93 -30.36
CA ALA A 682 3.34 -20.79 -31.32
C ALA A 682 2.41 -21.31 -32.44
N VAL A 683 1.17 -21.69 -32.11
CA VAL A 683 0.22 -22.25 -33.10
C VAL A 683 -0.61 -21.19 -33.82
N ALA A 684 -0.55 -19.91 -33.43
CA ALA A 684 -1.35 -18.84 -34.04
C ALA A 684 -1.25 -18.74 -35.59
N PRO A 685 -0.07 -18.92 -36.22
CA PRO A 685 0.03 -18.98 -37.68
C PRO A 685 -0.70 -20.19 -38.29
N LEU A 686 -0.66 -21.35 -37.63
CA LEU A 686 -1.34 -22.57 -38.05
C LEU A 686 -2.86 -22.40 -37.94
N GLU A 687 -3.36 -21.88 -36.84
CA GLU A 687 -4.78 -21.57 -36.70
C GLU A 687 -5.26 -20.56 -37.74
N LYS A 688 -4.44 -19.56 -38.08
CA LYS A 688 -4.76 -18.62 -39.15
C LYS A 688 -4.85 -19.34 -40.50
N LYS A 689 -3.86 -20.17 -40.85
CA LYS A 689 -3.87 -21.00 -42.07
C LYS A 689 -5.14 -21.87 -42.13
N MET A 690 -5.50 -22.51 -41.02
CA MET A 690 -6.71 -23.33 -40.93
C MET A 690 -8.00 -22.52 -41.10
N ARG A 691 -8.11 -21.33 -40.49
CA ARG A 691 -9.23 -20.40 -40.69
C ARG A 691 -9.35 -19.93 -42.13
N ASP A 692 -8.24 -19.57 -42.76
CA ASP A 692 -8.20 -19.13 -44.17
C ASP A 692 -8.65 -20.25 -45.13
N MET A 693 -8.58 -21.51 -44.70
CA MET A 693 -9.01 -22.71 -45.43
C MET A 693 -10.41 -23.21 -45.01
N ASP A 694 -11.09 -22.52 -44.10
CA ASP A 694 -12.39 -22.90 -43.52
C ASP A 694 -12.44 -24.31 -42.90
N VAL A 695 -11.32 -24.73 -42.26
CA VAL A 695 -11.24 -26.01 -41.55
C VAL A 695 -10.98 -25.76 -40.07
N ARG A 696 -11.89 -26.22 -39.20
CA ARG A 696 -11.78 -26.06 -37.72
C ARG A 696 -11.32 -27.33 -37.00
N ASP A 697 -11.55 -28.48 -37.61
CA ASP A 697 -11.22 -29.78 -37.05
C ASP A 697 -9.78 -30.15 -37.41
N PHE A 698 -8.95 -30.36 -36.39
CA PHE A 698 -7.53 -30.66 -36.54
C PHE A 698 -7.30 -32.03 -37.19
N GLU A 699 -8.12 -33.04 -36.85
CA GLU A 699 -8.01 -34.39 -37.41
C GLU A 699 -8.40 -34.36 -38.90
N ALA A 700 -9.51 -33.69 -39.22
CA ALA A 700 -9.93 -33.55 -40.61
C ALA A 700 -8.92 -32.76 -41.46
N ALA A 701 -8.24 -31.77 -40.88
CA ALA A 701 -7.19 -31.01 -41.57
C ALA A 701 -5.96 -31.88 -41.87
N ARG A 702 -5.57 -32.73 -40.92
CA ARG A 702 -4.46 -33.67 -41.08
C ARG A 702 -4.78 -34.74 -42.13
N ASP A 703 -5.97 -35.34 -42.04
CA ASP A 703 -6.39 -36.42 -42.94
C ASP A 703 -6.52 -35.95 -44.39
N LYS A 704 -6.83 -34.67 -44.61
CA LYS A 704 -6.84 -34.01 -45.92
C LYS A 704 -5.45 -33.54 -46.38
N GLY A 705 -4.40 -33.76 -45.60
CA GLY A 705 -3.03 -33.32 -45.88
C GLY A 705 -2.81 -31.81 -45.83
N LEU A 706 -3.70 -31.06 -45.17
CA LEU A 706 -3.63 -29.59 -45.08
C LEU A 706 -2.64 -29.14 -43.99
N ILE A 707 -2.45 -30.00 -42.98
CA ILE A 707 -1.43 -29.88 -41.94
C ILE A 707 -0.69 -31.21 -41.79
N SER A 708 0.56 -31.15 -41.35
CA SER A 708 1.40 -32.30 -41.03
C SER A 708 1.06 -32.93 -39.66
N GLU A 709 1.51 -34.16 -39.42
CA GLU A 709 1.41 -34.83 -38.11
C GLU A 709 2.02 -34.00 -36.97
N ALA A 710 3.14 -33.31 -37.24
CA ALA A 710 3.80 -32.46 -36.25
C ALA A 710 2.95 -31.21 -35.92
N GLU A 711 2.36 -30.57 -36.92
CA GLU A 711 1.45 -29.43 -36.74
C GLU A 711 0.16 -29.87 -36.01
N PHE A 712 -0.37 -31.06 -36.33
CA PHE A 712 -1.50 -31.66 -35.62
C PHE A 712 -1.20 -31.89 -34.13
N ALA A 713 -0.03 -32.45 -33.81
CA ALA A 713 0.40 -32.65 -32.44
C ALA A 713 0.51 -31.31 -31.66
N GLN A 714 1.09 -30.28 -32.28
CA GLN A 714 1.22 -28.95 -31.68
C GLN A 714 -0.15 -28.30 -31.39
N LEU A 715 -1.09 -28.38 -32.35
CA LEU A 715 -2.45 -27.85 -32.19
C LEU A 715 -3.21 -28.58 -31.08
N THR A 716 -3.09 -29.92 -31.03
CA THR A 716 -3.71 -30.74 -30.00
C THR A 716 -3.14 -30.44 -28.61
N GLU A 717 -1.82 -30.27 -28.49
CA GLU A 717 -1.18 -29.87 -27.23
C GLU A 717 -1.61 -28.48 -26.78
N ALA A 718 -1.65 -27.51 -27.70
CA ALA A 718 -2.14 -26.16 -27.42
C ALA A 718 -3.59 -26.18 -26.92
N LYS A 719 -4.47 -26.93 -27.57
CA LYS A 719 -5.88 -27.08 -27.18
C LYS A 719 -6.01 -27.72 -25.79
N ALA A 720 -5.25 -28.77 -25.50
CA ALA A 720 -5.26 -29.40 -24.18
C ALA A 720 -4.77 -28.43 -23.08
N ALA A 721 -3.76 -27.62 -23.37
CA ALA A 721 -3.28 -26.59 -22.45
C ALA A 721 -4.35 -25.50 -22.20
N VAL A 722 -5.04 -25.04 -23.26
CA VAL A 722 -6.16 -24.10 -23.13
C VAL A 722 -7.29 -24.70 -22.31
N ASP A 723 -7.69 -25.95 -22.59
CA ASP A 723 -8.76 -26.64 -21.88
C ASP A 723 -8.50 -26.74 -20.38
N ARG A 724 -7.25 -27.02 -20.00
CA ARG A 724 -6.82 -27.02 -18.60
C ARG A 724 -6.98 -25.64 -17.94
N VAL A 725 -6.62 -24.57 -18.65
CA VAL A 725 -6.70 -23.19 -18.14
C VAL A 725 -8.16 -22.73 -17.98
N ILE A 726 -9.03 -23.01 -18.95
CA ILE A 726 -10.44 -22.57 -18.92
C ILE A 726 -11.29 -23.38 -17.94
N ALA A 727 -10.83 -24.58 -17.56
CA ALA A 727 -11.55 -25.41 -16.62
C ALA A 727 -11.64 -24.74 -15.23
N VAL A 728 -12.76 -25.00 -14.57
CA VAL A 728 -13.04 -24.62 -13.18
C VAL A 728 -13.16 -25.88 -12.33
N ASP A 729 -13.04 -25.71 -11.02
CA ASP A 729 -13.11 -26.81 -10.07
C ASP A 729 -14.56 -27.15 -9.70
N ALA A 730 -14.79 -28.40 -9.32
CA ALA A 730 -16.06 -28.89 -8.82
C ALA A 730 -15.78 -29.90 -7.71
N PHE A 731 -16.61 -29.87 -6.67
CA PHE A 731 -16.44 -30.68 -5.46
C PHE A 731 -17.70 -31.52 -5.21
N PRO A 732 -17.58 -32.73 -4.66
CA PRO A 732 -18.72 -33.47 -4.12
C PRO A 732 -19.52 -32.62 -3.12
N MET A 733 -20.85 -32.68 -3.18
CA MET A 733 -21.71 -31.84 -2.34
C MET A 733 -21.45 -32.06 -0.84
N GLU A 734 -21.15 -33.30 -0.45
CA GLU A 734 -20.86 -33.72 0.92
C GLU A 734 -19.57 -33.11 1.48
N GLU A 735 -18.60 -32.75 0.63
CA GLU A 735 -17.36 -32.07 1.06
C GLU A 735 -17.59 -30.59 1.35
N ILE A 736 -18.56 -29.98 0.67
CA ILE A 736 -18.88 -28.55 0.80
C ILE A 736 -19.87 -28.28 1.93
N SER A 737 -20.88 -29.15 2.08
CA SER A 737 -22.02 -28.87 2.95
C SER A 737 -22.32 -30.03 3.90
N PRO A 738 -22.35 -29.80 5.23
CA PRO A 738 -22.72 -30.83 6.19
C PRO A 738 -24.21 -31.24 6.07
N ILE A 739 -25.02 -30.49 5.34
CA ILE A 739 -26.45 -30.77 5.09
C ILE A 739 -26.72 -31.31 3.69
N ALA A 740 -25.69 -31.67 2.92
CA ALA A 740 -25.83 -32.15 1.54
C ALA A 740 -26.81 -33.34 1.39
N THR A 741 -26.94 -34.16 2.42
CA THR A 741 -27.84 -35.31 2.46
C THR A 741 -29.32 -34.94 2.25
N GLN A 742 -29.73 -33.69 2.50
CA GLN A 742 -31.10 -33.22 2.25
C GLN A 742 -31.50 -33.27 0.75
N HIS A 743 -30.52 -33.24 -0.14
CA HIS A 743 -30.74 -33.28 -1.60
C HIS A 743 -30.70 -34.69 -2.17
N ARG A 744 -30.35 -35.71 -1.37
CA ARG A 744 -30.47 -37.11 -1.79
C ARG A 744 -31.95 -37.43 -1.91
N ARG A 745 -32.45 -37.58 -3.15
CA ARG A 745 -33.80 -38.09 -3.39
C ARG A 745 -33.92 -39.44 -2.67
N LYS A 746 -34.85 -39.55 -1.71
CA LYS A 746 -35.28 -40.86 -1.19
C LYS A 746 -35.67 -41.68 -2.42
N LYS A 747 -34.98 -42.82 -2.66
CA LYS A 747 -35.45 -43.80 -3.64
C LYS A 747 -36.91 -44.09 -3.27
N THR A 748 -37.84 -43.64 -4.11
CA THR A 748 -39.22 -44.06 -3.99
C THR A 748 -39.22 -45.57 -4.17
N THR A 749 -39.85 -46.28 -3.24
CA THR A 749 -40.09 -47.73 -3.22
C THR A 749 -41.01 -48.12 -4.39
N ARG A 750 -40.54 -47.92 -5.62
CA ARG A 750 -41.20 -48.40 -6.83
C ARG A 750 -40.63 -49.74 -7.32
N ASP A 751 -39.47 -50.15 -6.79
CA ASP A 751 -38.89 -51.48 -6.99
C ASP A 751 -39.45 -52.56 -6.04
N GLU A 752 -40.20 -52.19 -4.98
CA GLU A 752 -40.90 -53.17 -4.14
C GLU A 752 -42.22 -53.67 -4.76
N ARG A 753 -42.70 -53.03 -5.85
CA ARG A 753 -43.88 -53.51 -6.59
C ARG A 753 -43.57 -54.55 -7.67
N SER A 754 -42.33 -54.68 -8.15
CA SER A 754 -41.97 -55.80 -9.04
C SER A 754 -41.64 -57.08 -8.27
N ALA A 755 -41.19 -56.98 -7.01
CA ALA A 755 -41.01 -58.16 -6.14
C ALA A 755 -42.33 -58.74 -5.58
N ARG A 756 -43.47 -58.06 -5.77
CA ARG A 756 -44.82 -58.57 -5.43
C ARG A 756 -45.65 -59.03 -6.63
N SER A 757 -45.18 -58.85 -7.87
CA SER A 757 -45.86 -59.42 -9.05
C SER A 757 -45.45 -60.87 -9.36
N ASP A 758 -44.39 -61.38 -8.74
CA ASP A 758 -43.96 -62.79 -8.90
C ASP A 758 -44.43 -63.70 -7.74
N ALA A 759 -45.26 -63.19 -6.83
CA ALA A 759 -45.77 -63.94 -5.66
C ALA A 759 -47.31 -64.08 -5.60
N THR A 760 -48.02 -63.73 -6.67
CA THR A 760 -49.45 -64.01 -6.89
C THR A 760 -49.61 -64.19 -8.40
N GLN A 761 -49.69 -65.43 -8.88
CA GLN A 761 -50.93 -66.08 -9.32
C GLN A 761 -51.64 -65.34 -10.44
#